data_AF-A0AAX4KAI7-F1
#
_entry.id   AF-A0AAX4KAI7-F1
#
_cell.length_a   1.000
_cell.length_b   1.000
_cell.length_c   1.000
_cell.angle_alpha   90.00
_cell.angle_beta   90.00
_cell.angle_gamma   90.00
#
_symmetry.space_group_name_H-M   'P 1'
#
loop_
_entity.id
_entity.type
_entity.pdbx_description
1 polymer ?
#
loop_
_entity_poly.entity_id
_entity_poly.type
_entity_poly.pdbx_seq_one_letter_code
_entity_poly.pdbx_strand_id
1 'polypeptide(L)'
;MKSDDKSVIVGTDWEAVGPFPSGMREHPFTGSPLSAFLDPSIDPDVDFASRPYKDDESWPSELGNGGRVGWKEFQTGDDGWLDISYPEINWDQLRSDHGWSSLQYQSILRTSLHVPKIHDQSKTPFKIDVTQGVEYAFVPVGHTELTGPVEWYSGDIYAFSETATGQREATSKPSNFARSLSLEPGKYTMLVKAIYEIRMFGDPGSSVPPTIRLKVVAELDRVKEMEMIDGLGEMPDMLDGWFVGDWISVGIRVPDGREDIKVIGVESSFGSSLSLSLPDVAKVTSGQLRPVSIKLEQRKALPRYIQSIKIKLRVKVGSEERDYFWHPRFKHFQVKGNDQISPFKITFSSSSSTTFSTSVIPASISHAMIVPPPDSNLFHKSTGTDQLRPVLLILHGAGVDITEPMMPQAVPSIPDHWVVLPTGRNEWGEDWHGGSMQDVWSAREAFGRIIQKIGIEVSNETILMGHSNGGQGAWYLAARHPDKIVGLVAASGWLTIQDYVPYTEHTSRHYADPSLMGVLTSSLSPYNNDLYLSNLVNIPILVIHGSDDDNVPPRHSRSYLSIFSSWAGKQDGGVVKYLEVEKKGHWWDDVIKSADVVDFIKNIAKKKSWDEQRREGFTLTTANPQESGGRAGIRIVELDIPGRIGRLDVNARQWRDSNPAKPLDLRGMNIKKIELISQRTNEKEILVRSPIQGGWTQSVMIGPLTPPRTYGPLIRILSTAGPMAIICPSNLKLRSVAKRIVHDLYVYHRLDSEIIDDREGLLRVAKGQIGESNLVILGRPDENLFVNWMIKQGKTPLKFPTKGVMLVEDKVVYDRGAGIITLHPHPTSVKALSMLIAGNDDLGLELAARLFPIRTGVMLPDWAIVGPQARWKGAGGFIGAGFWNDEWGWSSAMSWMDR
;
A
#
# COMPACT_ATOMS: atom_id res chain seq x y z
N MET A 1 -35.65 -34.41 0.88
CA MET A 1 -35.26 -33.00 0.66
C MET A 1 -36.19 -32.13 1.48
N LYS A 2 -35.73 -31.52 2.59
CA LYS A 2 -36.51 -30.54 3.36
C LYS A 2 -36.09 -29.14 2.92
N SER A 3 -37.07 -28.26 2.76
CA SER A 3 -37.05 -27.00 2.02
C SER A 3 -36.65 -25.76 2.84
N ASP A 4 -35.77 -25.88 3.84
CA ASP A 4 -35.52 -24.79 4.81
C ASP A 4 -34.09 -24.19 4.82
N ASP A 5 -33.27 -24.47 3.81
CA ASP A 5 -31.92 -23.88 3.68
C ASP A 5 -31.92 -22.70 2.68
N LYS A 6 -32.46 -21.55 3.10
CA LYS A 6 -32.51 -20.32 2.30
C LYS A 6 -31.11 -19.72 2.10
N SER A 7 -30.80 -19.21 0.91
CA SER A 7 -29.56 -18.48 0.60
C SER A 7 -29.60 -17.04 1.13
N VAL A 8 -28.43 -16.39 1.20
CA VAL A 8 -28.36 -14.92 1.28
C VAL A 8 -28.76 -14.38 -0.09
N ILE A 9 -29.66 -13.40 -0.13
CA ILE A 9 -30.19 -12.84 -1.39
C ILE A 9 -29.92 -11.34 -1.41
N VAL A 10 -29.19 -10.89 -2.42
CA VAL A 10 -28.97 -9.47 -2.74
C VAL A 10 -30.00 -9.06 -3.79
N GLY A 11 -30.61 -7.89 -3.63
CA GLY A 11 -31.54 -7.33 -4.59
C GLY A 11 -30.87 -6.99 -5.92
N THR A 12 -31.65 -7.07 -7.00
CA THR A 12 -31.21 -6.73 -8.36
C THR A 12 -31.64 -5.33 -8.79
N ASP A 13 -32.63 -4.76 -8.12
CA ASP A 13 -33.07 -3.38 -8.33
C ASP A 13 -32.29 -2.46 -7.38
N TRP A 14 -31.74 -1.40 -7.93
CA TRP A 14 -30.90 -0.44 -7.22
C TRP A 14 -31.48 0.96 -7.38
N GLU A 15 -31.59 1.65 -6.25
CA GLU A 15 -31.92 3.07 -6.23
C GLU A 15 -30.67 3.86 -5.85
N ALA A 16 -30.41 4.95 -6.56
CA ALA A 16 -29.24 5.79 -6.33
C ALA A 16 -29.61 7.26 -6.27
N VAL A 17 -28.78 8.05 -5.58
CA VAL A 17 -28.78 9.51 -5.66
C VAL A 17 -27.40 9.97 -6.13
N GLY A 18 -27.38 10.77 -7.19
CA GLY A 18 -26.16 11.26 -7.84
C GLY A 18 -26.42 11.71 -9.29
N PRO A 19 -25.39 12.11 -10.04
CA PRO A 19 -23.97 12.09 -9.66
C PRO A 19 -23.53 13.35 -8.89
N PHE A 20 -22.71 13.17 -7.87
CA PHE A 20 -22.01 14.27 -7.16
C PHE A 20 -20.53 14.29 -7.57
N PRO A 21 -19.87 15.45 -7.63
CA PRO A 21 -18.43 15.50 -7.88
C PRO A 21 -17.66 14.69 -6.83
N SER A 22 -16.53 14.10 -7.23
CA SER A 22 -15.67 13.34 -6.33
C SER A 22 -14.20 13.54 -6.68
N GLY A 23 -13.40 13.90 -5.68
CA GLY A 23 -11.96 14.02 -5.84
C GLY A 23 -11.22 12.69 -5.91
N MET A 24 -10.20 12.61 -6.77
CA MET A 24 -9.26 11.48 -6.83
C MET A 24 -8.66 11.21 -5.43
N ARG A 25 -8.80 9.98 -4.90
CA ARG A 25 -8.34 9.59 -3.55
C ARG A 25 -8.96 10.36 -2.37
N GLU A 26 -10.09 11.05 -2.56
CA GLU A 26 -10.71 11.87 -1.52
C GLU A 26 -11.71 11.11 -0.62
N HIS A 27 -12.24 10.00 -1.11
CA HIS A 27 -13.30 9.21 -0.47
C HIS A 27 -13.14 8.87 1.03
N PRO A 28 -11.95 8.70 1.67
CA PRO A 28 -11.92 8.40 3.11
C PRO A 28 -12.39 9.61 3.92
N PHE A 29 -12.27 10.80 3.34
CA PHE A 29 -12.64 12.06 3.97
C PHE A 29 -14.13 12.38 3.81
N THR A 30 -14.78 11.90 2.74
CA THR A 30 -16.15 12.30 2.38
C THR A 30 -17.16 11.23 2.77
N GLY A 31 -18.18 11.58 3.55
CA GLY A 31 -19.31 10.71 3.92
C GLY A 31 -20.43 10.74 2.88
N SER A 32 -21.69 10.71 3.33
CA SER A 32 -22.83 10.90 2.45
C SER A 32 -22.92 12.36 1.98
N PRO A 33 -23.03 12.63 0.65
CA PRO A 33 -23.21 13.99 0.14
C PRO A 33 -24.53 14.62 0.62
N LEU A 34 -25.50 13.81 1.07
CA LEU A 34 -26.77 14.29 1.60
C LEU A 34 -26.63 14.89 3.01
N SER A 35 -25.52 14.61 3.71
CA SER A 35 -25.33 15.02 5.10
C SER A 35 -25.36 16.53 5.30
N ALA A 36 -25.10 17.34 4.27
CA ALA A 36 -25.17 18.80 4.36
C ALA A 36 -26.61 19.34 4.49
N PHE A 37 -27.62 18.55 4.11
CA PHE A 37 -29.02 18.96 3.98
C PHE A 37 -29.94 18.37 5.06
N LEU A 38 -29.36 17.69 6.04
CA LEU A 38 -30.06 17.08 7.15
C LEU A 38 -29.76 17.82 8.45
N ASP A 39 -30.68 17.73 9.41
CA ASP A 39 -30.40 18.16 10.77
C ASP A 39 -29.21 17.33 11.32
N PRO A 40 -28.23 17.95 12.01
CA PRO A 40 -27.06 17.23 12.54
C PRO A 40 -27.37 16.05 13.47
N SER A 41 -28.58 15.98 14.05
CA SER A 41 -29.04 14.85 14.87
C SER A 41 -29.47 13.63 14.07
N ILE A 42 -29.76 13.79 12.77
CA ILE A 42 -30.19 12.72 11.87
C ILE A 42 -28.95 12.04 11.29
N ASP A 43 -28.88 10.71 11.38
CA ASP A 43 -27.84 9.97 10.69
C ASP A 43 -28.16 9.89 9.18
N PRO A 44 -27.27 10.42 8.31
CA PRO A 44 -27.55 10.53 6.87
C PRO A 44 -27.66 9.19 6.17
N ASP A 45 -27.02 8.14 6.69
CA ASP A 45 -27.02 6.83 6.07
C ASP A 45 -28.31 6.07 6.44
N VAL A 46 -28.81 6.24 7.67
CA VAL A 46 -30.12 5.69 8.11
C VAL A 46 -31.28 6.42 7.41
N ASP A 47 -31.19 7.75 7.30
CA ASP A 47 -32.14 8.54 6.51
C ASP A 47 -32.17 8.07 5.06
N PHE A 48 -31.00 7.99 4.40
CA PHE A 48 -30.94 7.51 3.02
C PHE A 48 -31.43 6.06 2.87
N ALA A 49 -31.21 5.18 3.84
CA ALA A 49 -31.69 3.80 3.78
C ALA A 49 -33.22 3.66 3.85
N SER A 50 -33.92 4.64 4.43
CA SER A 50 -35.36 4.59 4.71
C SER A 50 -36.19 5.65 3.98
N ARG A 51 -35.55 6.67 3.40
CA ARG A 51 -36.16 7.77 2.66
C ARG A 51 -36.98 7.24 1.47
N PRO A 52 -38.26 7.60 1.31
CA PRO A 52 -39.02 7.19 0.13
C PRO A 52 -38.38 7.72 -1.15
N TYR A 53 -38.33 6.89 -2.20
CA TYR A 53 -37.94 7.34 -3.54
C TYR A 53 -38.96 8.38 -4.05
N LYS A 54 -38.48 9.48 -4.61
CA LYS A 54 -39.31 10.57 -5.15
C LYS A 54 -38.65 11.20 -6.38
N ASP A 55 -39.27 11.07 -7.55
CA ASP A 55 -38.73 11.60 -8.81
C ASP A 55 -38.51 13.12 -8.81
N ASP A 56 -39.26 13.87 -8.02
CA ASP A 56 -39.18 15.33 -7.92
C ASP A 56 -38.18 15.82 -6.86
N GLU A 57 -37.65 14.93 -6.03
CA GLU A 57 -36.65 15.26 -5.02
C GLU A 57 -35.25 15.37 -5.64
N SER A 58 -34.57 16.47 -5.34
CA SER A 58 -33.25 16.76 -5.91
C SER A 58 -32.33 17.49 -4.94
N TRP A 59 -31.03 17.43 -5.20
CA TRP A 59 -29.96 18.04 -4.44
C TRP A 59 -29.02 18.87 -5.33
N PRO A 60 -28.38 19.92 -4.80
CA PRO A 60 -27.35 20.66 -5.52
C PRO A 60 -26.19 19.75 -5.95
N SER A 61 -25.78 19.86 -7.22
CA SER A 61 -24.57 19.24 -7.76
C SER A 61 -24.17 19.99 -9.03
N GLU A 62 -22.91 20.37 -9.15
CA GLU A 62 -22.38 21.08 -10.32
C GLU A 62 -22.36 20.25 -11.60
N LEU A 63 -22.42 18.91 -11.47
CA LEU A 63 -22.47 18.01 -12.62
C LEU A 63 -23.84 18.05 -13.32
N GLY A 64 -24.91 18.26 -12.55
CA GLY A 64 -26.30 18.17 -13.02
C GLY A 64 -26.75 19.33 -13.88
N ASN A 65 -27.65 19.07 -14.83
CA ASN A 65 -28.32 20.14 -15.60
C ASN A 65 -29.07 21.09 -14.64
N GLY A 66 -28.82 22.39 -14.75
CA GLY A 66 -29.38 23.38 -13.82
C GLY A 66 -28.79 23.33 -12.39
N GLY A 67 -27.66 22.65 -12.20
CA GLY A 67 -26.96 22.53 -10.93
C GLY A 67 -27.63 21.59 -9.94
N ARG A 68 -28.40 20.60 -10.42
CA ARG A 68 -29.16 19.66 -9.57
C ARG A 68 -29.12 18.23 -10.08
N VAL A 69 -29.10 17.29 -9.14
CA VAL A 69 -29.20 15.83 -9.39
C VAL A 69 -30.21 15.22 -8.43
N GLY A 70 -30.70 14.02 -8.73
CA GLY A 70 -31.81 13.41 -7.98
C GLY A 70 -31.71 11.90 -7.91
N TRP A 71 -32.86 11.30 -7.65
CA TRP A 71 -33.01 9.84 -7.63
C TRP A 71 -32.90 9.24 -9.03
N LYS A 72 -32.40 8.00 -9.10
CA LYS A 72 -32.29 7.22 -10.33
C LYS A 72 -32.31 5.73 -10.01
N GLU A 73 -32.99 4.96 -10.85
CA GLU A 73 -33.02 3.49 -10.73
C GLU A 73 -32.03 2.84 -11.71
N PHE A 74 -31.45 1.74 -11.28
CA PHE A 74 -30.55 0.88 -12.04
C PHE A 74 -30.88 -0.58 -11.77
N GLN A 75 -30.54 -1.47 -12.70
CA GLN A 75 -30.75 -2.91 -12.54
C GLN A 75 -29.44 -3.67 -12.77
N THR A 76 -29.22 -4.70 -11.96
CA THR A 76 -28.14 -5.66 -12.19
C THR A 76 -28.41 -6.44 -13.47
N GLY A 77 -27.42 -6.46 -14.37
CA GLY A 77 -27.48 -7.21 -15.62
C GLY A 77 -27.38 -8.73 -15.40
N ASP A 78 -27.66 -9.49 -16.46
CA ASP A 78 -27.63 -10.97 -16.44
C ASP A 78 -26.24 -11.55 -16.11
N ASP A 79 -25.18 -10.76 -16.31
CA ASP A 79 -23.80 -11.12 -15.96
C ASP A 79 -23.46 -10.85 -14.48
N GLY A 80 -24.41 -10.32 -13.71
CA GLY A 80 -24.27 -9.96 -12.30
C GLY A 80 -23.63 -8.57 -12.06
N TRP A 81 -23.31 -7.83 -13.12
CA TRP A 81 -22.74 -6.49 -13.01
C TRP A 81 -23.84 -5.41 -13.00
N LEU A 82 -23.60 -4.34 -12.28
CA LEU A 82 -24.41 -3.13 -12.25
C LEU A 82 -23.61 -2.00 -12.90
N ASP A 83 -24.16 -1.44 -13.98
CA ASP A 83 -23.61 -0.27 -14.66
C ASP A 83 -24.40 0.99 -14.28
N ILE A 84 -23.70 1.98 -13.72
CA ILE A 84 -24.25 3.24 -13.25
C ILE A 84 -23.69 4.34 -14.14
N SER A 85 -24.55 4.88 -15.01
CA SER A 85 -24.21 5.96 -15.92
C SER A 85 -25.32 7.02 -15.96
N TYR A 86 -24.90 8.26 -16.26
CA TYR A 86 -25.78 9.43 -16.34
C TYR A 86 -25.59 10.11 -17.70
N PRO A 87 -26.13 9.53 -18.80
CA PRO A 87 -25.94 10.03 -20.16
C PRO A 87 -26.57 11.42 -20.41
N GLU A 88 -27.48 11.86 -19.55
CA GLU A 88 -28.12 13.18 -19.60
C GLU A 88 -27.21 14.34 -19.19
N ILE A 89 -26.06 14.04 -18.57
CA ILE A 89 -25.06 15.03 -18.17
C ILE A 89 -24.18 15.40 -19.36
N ASN A 90 -23.87 16.68 -19.51
CA ASN A 90 -22.97 17.17 -20.56
C ASN A 90 -21.49 16.93 -20.21
N TRP A 91 -21.08 15.66 -20.22
CA TRP A 91 -19.71 15.25 -19.88
C TRP A 91 -18.65 15.89 -20.79
N ASP A 92 -18.97 16.11 -22.07
CA ASP A 92 -18.05 16.73 -23.03
C ASP A 92 -17.72 18.18 -22.66
N GLN A 93 -18.69 18.93 -22.13
CA GLN A 93 -18.45 20.28 -21.62
C GLN A 93 -17.55 20.26 -20.38
N LEU A 94 -17.84 19.39 -19.41
CA LEU A 94 -17.02 19.26 -18.19
C LEU A 94 -15.58 18.86 -18.53
N ARG A 95 -15.42 17.93 -19.49
CA ARG A 95 -14.14 17.49 -20.01
C ARG A 95 -13.38 18.62 -20.71
N SER A 96 -14.07 19.45 -21.49
CA SER A 96 -13.45 20.57 -22.20
C SER A 96 -12.90 21.65 -21.27
N ASP A 97 -13.48 21.81 -20.08
CA ASP A 97 -13.08 22.84 -19.12
C ASP A 97 -11.94 22.37 -18.22
N HIS A 98 -12.14 21.23 -17.53
CA HIS A 98 -11.23 20.73 -16.50
C HIS A 98 -10.47 19.43 -16.89
N GLY A 99 -10.60 18.99 -18.15
CA GLY A 99 -10.00 17.74 -18.60
C GLY A 99 -10.69 16.53 -17.98
N TRP A 100 -9.99 15.40 -17.91
CA TRP A 100 -10.59 14.16 -17.43
C TRP A 100 -10.83 14.07 -15.92
N SER A 101 -10.31 15.02 -15.13
CA SER A 101 -10.47 15.03 -13.67
C SER A 101 -11.90 15.37 -13.27
N SER A 102 -12.61 16.15 -14.08
CA SER A 102 -14.03 16.49 -13.88
C SER A 102 -14.98 15.34 -14.24
N LEU A 103 -14.48 14.24 -14.82
CA LEU A 103 -15.28 13.04 -15.08
C LEU A 103 -15.51 12.21 -13.81
N GLN A 104 -14.79 12.53 -12.73
CA GLN A 104 -14.91 11.79 -11.48
C GLN A 104 -16.16 12.20 -10.71
N TYR A 105 -16.99 11.22 -10.42
CA TYR A 105 -18.22 11.41 -9.67
C TYR A 105 -18.46 10.27 -8.69
N GLN A 106 -19.36 10.50 -7.75
CA GLN A 106 -19.85 9.50 -6.82
C GLN A 106 -21.38 9.45 -6.84
N SER A 107 -21.90 8.26 -6.56
CA SER A 107 -23.30 8.01 -6.28
C SER A 107 -23.42 7.16 -5.02
N ILE A 108 -24.42 7.47 -4.20
CA ILE A 108 -24.82 6.61 -3.08
C ILE A 108 -25.98 5.73 -3.56
N LEU A 109 -25.87 4.44 -3.33
CA LEU A 109 -26.84 3.44 -3.79
C LEU A 109 -27.42 2.66 -2.63
N ARG A 110 -28.63 2.14 -2.85
CA ARG A 110 -29.25 1.16 -1.97
C ARG A 110 -29.95 0.06 -2.74
N THR A 111 -29.94 -1.13 -2.15
CA THR A 111 -30.76 -2.27 -2.56
C THR A 111 -31.19 -3.09 -1.33
N SER A 112 -32.00 -4.12 -1.54
CA SER A 112 -32.39 -5.04 -0.47
C SER A 112 -31.34 -6.14 -0.24
N LEU A 113 -31.20 -6.58 1.00
CA LEU A 113 -30.46 -7.78 1.37
C LEU A 113 -31.33 -8.62 2.31
N HIS A 114 -31.50 -9.91 1.97
CA HIS A 114 -32.14 -10.87 2.86
C HIS A 114 -31.12 -11.82 3.46
N VAL A 115 -31.02 -11.81 4.79
CA VAL A 115 -30.20 -12.72 5.57
C VAL A 115 -31.10 -13.83 6.12
N PRO A 116 -30.91 -15.10 5.71
CA PRO A 116 -31.77 -16.20 6.12
C PRO A 116 -31.51 -16.57 7.58
N LYS A 117 -32.50 -17.20 8.23
CA LYS A 117 -32.30 -17.80 9.56
C LYS A 117 -31.75 -19.21 9.41
N ILE A 118 -30.57 -19.47 9.97
CA ILE A 118 -30.04 -20.83 10.11
C ILE A 118 -30.50 -21.39 11.47
N HIS A 119 -30.91 -22.65 11.52
CA HIS A 119 -31.28 -23.32 12.77
C HIS A 119 -30.19 -23.17 13.85
N ASP A 120 -30.61 -22.87 15.07
CA ASP A 120 -29.77 -22.81 16.29
C ASP A 120 -28.64 -21.75 16.29
N GLN A 121 -28.70 -20.73 15.42
CA GLN A 121 -27.77 -19.60 15.44
C GLN A 121 -28.50 -18.26 15.59
N SER A 122 -27.98 -17.38 16.46
CA SER A 122 -28.50 -16.02 16.65
C SER A 122 -28.10 -15.07 15.51
N LYS A 123 -26.98 -15.35 14.84
CA LYS A 123 -26.49 -14.66 13.66
C LYS A 123 -26.16 -15.66 12.57
N THR A 124 -26.32 -15.23 11.33
CA THR A 124 -26.07 -16.02 10.12
C THR A 124 -24.74 -15.60 9.52
N PRO A 125 -23.72 -16.49 9.48
CA PRO A 125 -22.46 -16.21 8.82
C PRO A 125 -22.59 -16.30 7.30
N PHE A 126 -21.96 -15.37 6.59
CA PHE A 126 -21.91 -15.33 5.13
C PHE A 126 -20.62 -14.67 4.64
N LYS A 127 -20.28 -14.93 3.38
CA LYS A 127 -19.21 -14.25 2.65
C LYS A 127 -19.80 -13.22 1.71
N ILE A 128 -19.14 -12.09 1.51
CA ILE A 128 -19.55 -11.07 0.54
C ILE A 128 -18.36 -10.44 -0.17
N ASP A 129 -18.50 -10.26 -1.49
CA ASP A 129 -17.68 -9.37 -2.30
C ASP A 129 -18.51 -8.17 -2.75
N VAL A 130 -17.85 -7.01 -2.78
CA VAL A 130 -18.34 -5.80 -3.42
C VAL A 130 -17.22 -5.32 -4.33
N THR A 131 -17.18 -5.88 -5.53
CA THR A 131 -16.17 -5.63 -6.57
C THR A 131 -16.43 -4.29 -7.24
N GLN A 132 -15.39 -3.45 -7.34
CA GLN A 132 -15.43 -2.09 -7.88
C GLN A 132 -16.38 -1.10 -7.15
N GLY A 133 -16.91 -1.48 -5.99
CA GLY A 133 -17.52 -0.56 -5.03
C GLY A 133 -16.50 -0.08 -3.99
N VAL A 134 -16.64 1.15 -3.49
CA VAL A 134 -15.66 1.76 -2.58
C VAL A 134 -15.91 1.36 -1.14
N GLU A 135 -17.15 1.50 -0.68
CA GLU A 135 -17.58 1.11 0.65
C GLU A 135 -19.02 0.61 0.60
N TYR A 136 -19.39 -0.26 1.54
CA TYR A 136 -20.76 -0.74 1.71
C TYR A 136 -21.15 -0.85 3.18
N ALA A 137 -22.44 -0.83 3.46
CA ALA A 137 -22.99 -0.95 4.81
C ALA A 137 -24.37 -1.62 4.80
N PHE A 138 -24.87 -1.98 5.99
CA PHE A 138 -26.16 -2.63 6.15
C PHE A 138 -27.00 -1.92 7.21
N VAL A 139 -28.23 -1.55 6.85
CA VAL A 139 -29.21 -0.93 7.75
C VAL A 139 -30.41 -1.87 7.88
N PRO A 140 -30.78 -2.36 9.07
CA PRO A 140 -31.95 -3.23 9.25
C PRO A 140 -33.25 -2.53 8.83
N VAL A 141 -34.10 -3.22 8.07
CA VAL A 141 -35.40 -2.67 7.65
C VAL A 141 -36.35 -2.58 8.85
N GLY A 142 -37.08 -1.47 8.96
CA GLY A 142 -38.09 -1.25 10.00
C GLY A 142 -37.52 -0.77 11.35
N HIS A 143 -36.22 -0.53 11.44
CA HIS A 143 -35.59 0.12 12.59
C HIS A 143 -35.27 1.56 12.20
N THR A 144 -35.93 2.54 12.82
CA THR A 144 -35.69 3.97 12.56
C THR A 144 -34.54 4.54 13.39
N GLU A 145 -34.05 3.80 14.38
CA GLU A 145 -32.90 4.17 15.20
C GLU A 145 -31.97 2.95 15.38
N LEU A 146 -30.67 3.17 15.12
CA LEU A 146 -29.63 2.19 15.39
C LEU A 146 -29.07 2.40 16.81
N THR A 147 -28.54 1.34 17.41
CA THR A 147 -27.85 1.41 18.72
C THR A 147 -26.48 2.10 18.66
N GLY A 148 -26.04 2.53 17.48
CA GLY A 148 -24.78 3.22 17.21
C GLY A 148 -24.70 3.70 15.76
N PRO A 149 -23.57 4.28 15.32
CA PRO A 149 -23.37 4.69 13.93
C PRO A 149 -23.43 3.51 12.96
N VAL A 150 -23.72 3.79 11.69
CA VAL A 150 -23.65 2.80 10.60
C VAL A 150 -22.21 2.33 10.42
N GLU A 151 -22.01 1.01 10.44
CA GLU A 151 -20.70 0.39 10.21
C GLU A 151 -20.47 0.19 8.71
N TRP A 152 -19.51 0.96 8.16
CA TRP A 152 -19.08 0.84 6.78
C TRP A 152 -17.89 -0.12 6.63
N TYR A 153 -17.90 -0.89 5.56
CA TYR A 153 -16.86 -1.84 5.17
C TYR A 153 -16.23 -1.38 3.86
N SER A 154 -14.90 -1.44 3.77
CA SER A 154 -14.19 -1.24 2.51
C SER A 154 -14.61 -2.31 1.49
N GLY A 155 -14.98 -1.89 0.29
CA GLY A 155 -15.17 -2.75 -0.88
C GLY A 155 -13.84 -3.07 -1.56
N ASP A 156 -13.91 -3.77 -2.68
CA ASP A 156 -12.75 -4.11 -3.52
C ASP A 156 -12.72 -3.23 -4.77
N ILE A 157 -12.33 -1.95 -4.59
CA ILE A 157 -12.32 -0.97 -5.68
C ILE A 157 -11.35 -1.34 -6.81
N TYR A 158 -10.32 -2.13 -6.49
CA TYR A 158 -9.26 -2.56 -7.41
C TYR A 158 -9.58 -3.88 -8.15
N ALA A 159 -10.74 -4.48 -7.87
CA ALA A 159 -11.16 -5.77 -8.41
C ALA A 159 -10.15 -6.90 -8.20
N PHE A 160 -9.51 -6.96 -7.04
CA PHE A 160 -8.69 -8.12 -6.64
C PHE A 160 -9.47 -9.44 -6.72
N SER A 161 -10.79 -9.41 -6.55
CA SER A 161 -11.68 -10.56 -6.74
C SER A 161 -11.63 -11.15 -8.14
N GLU A 162 -11.27 -10.34 -9.15
CA GLU A 162 -11.21 -10.71 -10.57
C GLU A 162 -9.78 -11.04 -11.04
N THR A 163 -8.76 -10.96 -10.17
CA THR A 163 -7.40 -11.42 -10.51
C THR A 163 -7.29 -12.94 -10.40
N ALA A 164 -6.25 -13.54 -10.98
CA ALA A 164 -6.03 -14.99 -10.90
C ALA A 164 -5.96 -15.52 -9.45
N THR A 165 -5.50 -14.67 -8.52
CA THR A 165 -5.45 -14.98 -7.08
C THR A 165 -6.83 -14.90 -6.41
N GLY A 166 -7.68 -13.97 -6.85
CA GLY A 166 -9.03 -13.76 -6.33
C GLY A 166 -10.08 -14.69 -6.91
N GLN A 167 -9.99 -15.03 -8.20
CA GLN A 167 -10.98 -15.81 -8.91
C GLN A 167 -11.04 -17.27 -8.41
N ARG A 168 -12.27 -17.76 -8.23
CA ARG A 168 -12.57 -19.19 -8.06
C ARG A 168 -13.08 -19.75 -9.39
N GLU A 169 -13.12 -21.08 -9.52
CA GLU A 169 -13.60 -21.78 -10.74
C GLU A 169 -15.00 -21.34 -11.25
N ALA A 170 -15.82 -20.67 -10.42
CA ALA A 170 -17.14 -20.16 -10.80
C ALA A 170 -17.31 -18.67 -10.43
N THR A 171 -17.64 -17.83 -11.42
CA THR A 171 -17.80 -16.36 -11.30
C THR A 171 -19.01 -15.90 -10.49
N SER A 172 -19.95 -16.81 -10.19
CA SER A 172 -21.14 -16.57 -9.38
C SER A 172 -20.93 -16.84 -7.88
N LYS A 173 -19.71 -17.25 -7.49
CA LYS A 173 -19.34 -17.47 -6.10
C LYS A 173 -18.46 -16.34 -5.58
N PRO A 174 -18.47 -16.09 -4.27
CA PRO A 174 -17.52 -15.15 -3.68
C PRO A 174 -16.07 -15.58 -3.93
N SER A 175 -15.23 -14.58 -4.12
CA SER A 175 -13.79 -14.64 -4.35
C SER A 175 -13.03 -15.24 -3.17
N ASN A 176 -11.75 -15.49 -3.37
CA ASN A 176 -10.84 -15.89 -2.30
C ASN A 176 -10.64 -14.79 -1.24
N PHE A 177 -10.87 -13.53 -1.59
CA PHE A 177 -10.76 -12.38 -0.71
C PHE A 177 -12.08 -11.98 -0.05
N ALA A 178 -13.19 -12.69 -0.33
CA ALA A 178 -14.51 -12.32 0.17
C ALA A 178 -14.54 -12.12 1.70
N ARG A 179 -15.18 -11.04 2.13
CA ARG A 179 -15.27 -10.69 3.55
C ARG A 179 -16.19 -11.66 4.28
N SER A 180 -15.72 -12.19 5.40
CA SER A 180 -16.53 -13.03 6.28
C SER A 180 -17.28 -12.16 7.30
N LEU A 181 -18.61 -12.20 7.28
CA LEU A 181 -19.48 -11.42 8.15
C LEU A 181 -20.54 -12.30 8.81
N SER A 182 -21.13 -11.82 9.90
CA SER A 182 -22.29 -12.45 10.53
C SER A 182 -23.32 -11.41 10.97
N LEU A 183 -24.54 -11.49 10.44
CA LEU A 183 -25.65 -10.58 10.72
C LEU A 183 -26.82 -11.33 11.35
N GLU A 184 -27.67 -10.61 12.10
CA GLU A 184 -28.93 -11.18 12.58
C GLU A 184 -29.84 -11.53 11.39
N PRO A 185 -30.57 -12.67 11.40
CA PRO A 185 -31.49 -13.00 10.33
C PRO A 185 -32.56 -11.92 10.13
N GLY A 186 -32.81 -11.50 8.89
CA GLY A 186 -33.73 -10.40 8.63
C GLY A 186 -33.65 -9.82 7.23
N LYS A 187 -34.28 -8.66 7.06
CA LYS A 187 -34.19 -7.82 5.87
C LYS A 187 -33.36 -6.58 6.20
N TYR A 188 -32.46 -6.23 5.30
CA TYR A 188 -31.62 -5.05 5.41
C TYR A 188 -31.73 -4.23 4.12
N THR A 189 -31.56 -2.93 4.25
CA THR A 189 -31.15 -2.06 3.14
C THR A 189 -29.62 -2.11 3.09
N MET A 190 -29.07 -2.64 2.01
CA MET A 190 -27.64 -2.59 1.74
C MET A 190 -27.31 -1.26 1.06
N LEU A 191 -26.35 -0.52 1.62
CA LEU A 191 -25.85 0.72 1.07
C LEU A 191 -24.53 0.48 0.35
N VAL A 192 -24.29 1.18 -0.76
CA VAL A 192 -23.01 1.16 -1.49
C VAL A 192 -22.64 2.58 -1.87
N LYS A 193 -21.38 2.96 -1.61
CA LYS A 193 -20.78 4.15 -2.21
C LYS A 193 -20.02 3.73 -3.46
N ALA A 194 -20.51 4.18 -4.60
CA ALA A 194 -19.89 3.94 -5.89
C ALA A 194 -19.20 5.22 -6.35
N ILE A 195 -17.95 5.10 -6.82
CA ILE A 195 -17.17 6.24 -7.30
C ILE A 195 -16.58 5.87 -8.65
N TYR A 196 -16.76 6.76 -9.62
CA TYR A 196 -16.02 6.71 -10.88
C TYR A 196 -14.66 7.35 -10.65
N GLU A 197 -13.64 6.52 -10.45
CA GLU A 197 -12.26 6.95 -10.39
C GLU A 197 -11.58 6.56 -11.71
N ILE A 198 -11.14 7.54 -12.50
CA ILE A 198 -10.58 7.28 -13.84
C ILE A 198 -9.39 6.32 -13.82
N ARG A 199 -8.62 6.30 -12.73
CA ARG A 199 -7.52 5.34 -12.54
C ARG A 199 -8.01 3.89 -12.55
N MET A 200 -9.26 3.64 -12.14
CA MET A 200 -9.88 2.32 -12.05
C MET A 200 -10.60 1.92 -13.33
N PHE A 201 -11.33 2.87 -13.94
CA PHE A 201 -12.22 2.59 -15.08
C PHE A 201 -11.63 3.01 -16.43
N GLY A 202 -10.48 3.69 -16.44
CA GLY A 202 -9.89 4.27 -17.64
C GLY A 202 -10.64 5.51 -18.10
N ASP A 203 -10.06 6.25 -19.02
CA ASP A 203 -10.73 7.35 -19.72
C ASP A 203 -11.77 6.79 -20.70
N PRO A 204 -13.06 7.20 -20.62
CA PRO A 204 -14.09 6.65 -21.51
C PRO A 204 -13.98 7.22 -22.94
N GLY A 205 -13.18 8.26 -23.16
CA GLY A 205 -13.07 8.98 -24.42
C GLY A 205 -14.10 10.12 -24.54
N SER A 206 -14.13 10.76 -25.70
CA SER A 206 -15.07 11.86 -25.98
C SER A 206 -16.46 11.31 -26.31
N SER A 207 -17.51 11.99 -25.84
CA SER A 207 -18.91 11.67 -26.06
C SER A 207 -19.36 10.30 -25.53
N VAL A 208 -18.57 9.68 -24.64
CA VAL A 208 -18.92 8.46 -23.91
C VAL A 208 -19.05 8.80 -22.43
N PRO A 209 -20.23 8.60 -21.81
CA PRO A 209 -20.42 8.86 -20.40
C PRO A 209 -19.49 7.99 -19.53
N PRO A 210 -18.80 8.55 -18.53
CA PRO A 210 -18.13 7.76 -17.52
C PRO A 210 -19.17 6.87 -16.82
N THR A 211 -18.86 5.58 -16.73
CA THR A 211 -19.78 4.56 -16.21
C THR A 211 -19.10 3.82 -15.08
N ILE A 212 -19.70 3.82 -13.89
CA ILE A 212 -19.25 2.97 -12.79
C ILE A 212 -19.80 1.58 -13.03
N ARG A 213 -18.94 0.58 -12.96
CA ARG A 213 -19.31 -0.83 -13.01
C ARG A 213 -19.02 -1.44 -11.64
N LEU A 214 -19.99 -2.14 -11.04
CA LEU A 214 -19.80 -2.82 -9.76
C LEU A 214 -20.55 -4.15 -9.71
N LYS A 215 -20.12 -5.06 -8.83
CA LYS A 215 -20.74 -6.37 -8.66
C LYS A 215 -20.78 -6.75 -7.18
N VAL A 216 -21.90 -7.30 -6.74
CA VAL A 216 -22.09 -7.79 -5.38
C VAL A 216 -22.43 -9.26 -5.40
N VAL A 217 -21.62 -10.07 -4.72
CA VAL A 217 -21.86 -11.52 -4.58
C VAL A 217 -21.84 -11.88 -3.11
N ALA A 218 -22.91 -12.50 -2.62
CA ALA A 218 -23.00 -12.97 -1.24
C ALA A 218 -23.40 -14.44 -1.18
N GLU A 219 -22.77 -15.21 -0.27
CA GLU A 219 -23.02 -16.64 -0.10
C GLU A 219 -23.05 -17.01 1.38
N LEU A 220 -24.00 -17.87 1.76
CA LEU A 220 -24.04 -18.46 3.09
C LEU A 220 -22.73 -19.17 3.43
N ASP A 221 -22.17 -18.90 4.59
CA ASP A 221 -20.92 -19.54 4.99
C ASP A 221 -21.20 -20.85 5.74
N ARG A 222 -21.01 -21.96 5.04
CA ARG A 222 -21.26 -23.32 5.54
C ARG A 222 -20.02 -23.96 6.17
N VAL A 223 -18.90 -23.26 6.20
CA VAL A 223 -17.68 -23.76 6.85
C VAL A 223 -17.93 -23.85 8.36
N LYS A 224 -17.64 -25.02 8.93
CA LYS A 224 -17.90 -25.31 10.35
C LYS A 224 -16.83 -24.72 11.27
N GLU A 225 -15.57 -24.72 10.83
CA GLU A 225 -14.41 -24.40 11.67
C GLU A 225 -13.47 -23.45 10.95
N MET A 226 -12.75 -23.94 9.94
CA MET A 226 -11.80 -23.15 9.14
C MET A 226 -11.74 -23.64 7.70
N GLU A 227 -11.23 -22.80 6.82
CA GLU A 227 -10.97 -23.10 5.41
C GLU A 227 -9.52 -22.71 5.09
N MET A 228 -8.78 -23.61 4.43
CA MET A 228 -7.54 -23.24 3.74
C MET A 228 -7.92 -22.79 2.34
N ILE A 229 -7.62 -21.55 1.98
CA ILE A 229 -8.05 -20.96 0.72
C ILE A 229 -7.02 -21.29 -0.35
N ASP A 230 -7.42 -22.13 -1.31
CA ASP A 230 -6.57 -22.46 -2.47
C ASP A 230 -6.41 -21.22 -3.36
N GLY A 231 -5.20 -20.98 -3.87
CA GLY A 231 -4.83 -19.77 -4.61
C GLY A 231 -4.26 -18.63 -3.76
N LEU A 232 -4.49 -18.61 -2.44
CA LEU A 232 -3.91 -17.60 -1.53
C LEU A 232 -2.60 -18.03 -0.85
N GLY A 233 -2.06 -19.19 -1.23
CA GLY A 233 -0.79 -19.68 -0.71
C GLY A 233 0.38 -19.37 -1.63
N GLU A 234 1.51 -18.99 -1.05
CA GLU A 234 2.76 -18.80 -1.79
C GLU A 234 3.64 -20.04 -1.74
N MET A 235 4.12 -20.47 -2.91
CA MET A 235 4.99 -21.63 -3.09
C MET A 235 6.02 -21.34 -4.20
N PRO A 236 7.34 -21.48 -3.96
CA PRO A 236 8.34 -21.30 -5.00
C PRO A 236 8.37 -22.47 -5.98
N ASP A 237 8.89 -22.20 -7.17
CA ASP A 237 9.25 -23.25 -8.12
C ASP A 237 10.53 -24.00 -7.69
N MET A 238 10.90 -25.03 -8.45
CA MET A 238 12.09 -25.83 -8.23
C MET A 238 13.05 -25.81 -9.42
N LEU A 239 14.35 -25.70 -9.16
CA LEU A 239 15.43 -25.86 -10.14
C LEU A 239 16.31 -27.05 -9.74
N ASP A 240 16.47 -28.04 -10.62
CA ASP A 240 17.35 -29.21 -10.39
C ASP A 240 17.10 -29.93 -9.05
N GLY A 241 15.86 -29.88 -8.57
CA GLY A 241 15.43 -30.54 -7.34
C GLY A 241 15.53 -29.66 -6.10
N TRP A 242 15.88 -28.38 -6.23
CA TRP A 242 15.93 -27.40 -5.15
C TRP A 242 14.84 -26.35 -5.28
N PHE A 243 14.10 -26.07 -4.21
CA PHE A 243 13.20 -24.93 -4.17
C PHE A 243 13.99 -23.63 -4.28
N VAL A 244 13.53 -22.74 -5.15
CA VAL A 244 14.09 -21.38 -5.28
C VAL A 244 13.34 -20.41 -4.38
N GLY A 245 13.30 -20.72 -3.08
CA GLY A 245 12.66 -19.91 -2.05
C GLY A 245 12.82 -20.53 -0.68
N ASP A 246 12.77 -19.70 0.36
CA ASP A 246 12.99 -20.10 1.75
C ASP A 246 11.74 -19.97 2.62
N TRP A 247 10.66 -19.46 2.03
CA TRP A 247 9.41 -19.18 2.69
C TRP A 247 8.24 -19.58 1.82
N ILE A 248 7.19 -20.10 2.47
CA ILE A 248 5.90 -20.39 1.86
C ILE A 248 4.81 -19.80 2.76
N SER A 249 3.61 -19.59 2.23
CA SER A 249 2.48 -19.14 3.02
C SER A 249 1.23 -19.91 2.64
N VAL A 250 0.26 -19.99 3.57
CA VAL A 250 -1.07 -20.55 3.31
C VAL A 250 -2.13 -19.62 3.88
N GLY A 251 -3.11 -19.24 3.05
CA GLY A 251 -4.25 -18.44 3.49
C GLY A 251 -5.22 -19.28 4.30
N ILE A 252 -5.45 -18.91 5.57
CA ILE A 252 -6.39 -19.57 6.47
C ILE A 252 -7.50 -18.61 6.85
N ARG A 253 -8.75 -19.05 6.68
CA ARG A 253 -9.95 -18.29 7.02
C ARG A 253 -10.73 -18.98 8.13
N VAL A 254 -11.19 -18.21 9.11
CA VAL A 254 -12.16 -18.64 10.11
C VAL A 254 -13.46 -17.86 9.88
N PRO A 255 -14.60 -18.53 9.61
CA PRO A 255 -15.89 -17.85 9.48
C PRO A 255 -16.24 -17.03 10.72
N ASP A 256 -16.96 -15.93 10.51
CA ASP A 256 -17.40 -15.07 11.61
C ASP A 256 -18.42 -15.80 12.48
N GLY A 257 -18.30 -15.65 13.80
CA GLY A 257 -19.11 -16.40 14.78
C GLY A 257 -18.61 -17.81 15.09
N ARG A 258 -17.48 -18.26 14.53
CA ARG A 258 -16.79 -19.52 14.93
C ARG A 258 -15.72 -19.27 15.99
N GLU A 259 -15.21 -20.34 16.59
CA GLU A 259 -14.11 -20.27 17.55
C GLU A 259 -12.79 -19.86 16.88
N ASP A 260 -12.00 -19.05 17.59
CA ASP A 260 -10.63 -18.76 17.19
C ASP A 260 -9.80 -20.05 17.13
N ILE A 261 -8.90 -20.14 16.16
CA ILE A 261 -7.99 -21.28 16.02
C ILE A 261 -6.53 -20.88 16.26
N LYS A 262 -5.68 -21.86 16.51
CA LYS A 262 -4.22 -21.69 16.56
C LYS A 262 -3.53 -22.74 15.70
N VAL A 263 -2.76 -22.34 14.70
CA VAL A 263 -1.81 -23.24 14.03
C VAL A 263 -0.60 -23.39 14.94
N ILE A 264 -0.32 -24.61 15.38
CA ILE A 264 0.71 -24.91 16.39
C ILE A 264 1.88 -25.73 15.85
N GLY A 265 1.77 -26.25 14.62
CA GLY A 265 2.85 -27.01 14.00
C GLY A 265 2.60 -27.31 12.53
N VAL A 266 3.69 -27.61 11.82
CA VAL A 266 3.69 -27.96 10.40
C VAL A 266 4.66 -29.11 10.15
N GLU A 267 4.28 -30.04 9.27
CA GLU A 267 5.08 -31.21 8.91
C GLU A 267 4.99 -31.46 7.40
N SER A 268 6.08 -31.94 6.79
CA SER A 268 6.14 -32.28 5.36
C SER A 268 6.15 -33.80 5.15
N SER A 269 5.69 -34.26 3.99
CA SER A 269 5.75 -35.67 3.59
C SER A 269 7.16 -36.19 3.25
N PHE A 270 8.21 -35.34 3.25
CA PHE A 270 9.55 -35.68 2.77
C PHE A 270 10.62 -35.83 3.86
N GLY A 271 10.21 -35.90 5.13
CA GLY A 271 11.08 -36.21 6.27
C GLY A 271 12.31 -35.30 6.35
N SER A 272 13.51 -35.88 6.49
CA SER A 272 14.77 -35.13 6.65
C SER A 272 15.27 -34.39 5.40
N SER A 273 14.67 -34.63 4.22
CA SER A 273 15.06 -33.94 2.99
C SER A 273 14.50 -32.51 2.91
N LEU A 274 13.32 -32.29 3.48
CA LEU A 274 12.61 -31.02 3.50
C LEU A 274 11.97 -30.80 4.87
N SER A 275 12.55 -29.90 5.65
CA SER A 275 11.99 -29.48 6.94
C SER A 275 11.14 -28.23 6.75
N LEU A 276 9.96 -28.26 7.36
CA LEU A 276 9.08 -27.10 7.48
C LEU A 276 9.06 -26.69 8.94
N SER A 277 9.06 -25.40 9.20
CA SER A 277 8.91 -24.88 10.56
C SER A 277 7.96 -23.69 10.57
N LEU A 278 7.14 -23.66 11.63
CA LEU A 278 6.28 -22.54 11.94
C LEU A 278 7.08 -21.62 12.88
N PRO A 279 7.37 -20.35 12.52
CA PRO A 279 8.21 -19.49 13.35
C PRO A 279 7.62 -19.21 14.74
N ASP A 280 6.29 -19.10 14.83
CA ASP A 280 5.53 -19.02 16.08
C ASP A 280 4.07 -19.45 15.86
N VAL A 281 3.33 -19.72 16.94
CA VAL A 281 1.92 -20.08 16.91
C VAL A 281 1.10 -18.99 16.20
N ALA A 282 0.42 -19.35 15.11
CA ALA A 282 -0.41 -18.42 14.36
C ALA A 282 -1.87 -18.49 14.85
N LYS A 283 -2.33 -17.46 15.55
CA LYS A 283 -3.75 -17.30 15.92
C LYS A 283 -4.54 -16.71 14.75
N VAL A 284 -5.65 -17.35 14.37
CA VAL A 284 -6.61 -16.80 13.40
C VAL A 284 -7.93 -16.58 14.12
N THR A 285 -8.39 -15.33 14.15
CA THR A 285 -9.57 -14.91 14.90
C THR A 285 -10.84 -15.15 14.08
N SER A 286 -11.96 -15.40 14.75
CA SER A 286 -13.29 -15.44 14.14
C SER A 286 -13.55 -14.28 13.16
N GLY A 287 -13.88 -14.59 11.91
CA GLY A 287 -14.10 -13.62 10.83
C GLY A 287 -12.83 -13.14 10.11
N GLN A 288 -11.64 -13.65 10.47
CA GLN A 288 -10.37 -13.26 9.87
C GLN A 288 -9.95 -14.23 8.75
N LEU A 289 -9.39 -13.66 7.68
CA LEU A 289 -8.54 -14.33 6.69
C LEU A 289 -7.09 -13.90 6.98
N ARG A 290 -6.19 -14.85 7.21
CA ARG A 290 -4.81 -14.59 7.62
C ARG A 290 -3.82 -15.47 6.84
N PRO A 291 -2.74 -14.90 6.26
CA PRO A 291 -1.66 -15.69 5.66
C PRO A 291 -0.75 -16.26 6.77
N VAL A 292 -0.65 -17.58 6.87
CA VAL A 292 0.25 -18.23 7.83
C VAL A 292 1.58 -18.52 7.16
N SER A 293 2.64 -17.86 7.66
CA SER A 293 4.00 -17.99 7.15
C SER A 293 4.67 -19.27 7.64
N ILE A 294 5.30 -20.02 6.73
CA ILE A 294 6.02 -21.26 7.01
C ILE A 294 7.42 -21.15 6.40
N LYS A 295 8.43 -21.46 7.20
CA LYS A 295 9.82 -21.48 6.74
C LYS A 295 10.15 -22.81 6.11
N LEU A 296 10.84 -22.77 4.98
CA LEU A 296 11.25 -23.93 4.19
C LEU A 296 12.77 -24.13 4.30
N GLU A 297 13.19 -25.30 4.77
CA GLU A 297 14.60 -25.70 4.84
C GLU A 297 14.82 -27.03 4.11
N GLN A 298 15.46 -26.96 2.94
CA GLN A 298 15.77 -28.13 2.14
C GLN A 298 17.22 -28.57 2.33
N ARG A 299 17.43 -29.89 2.51
CA ARG A 299 18.76 -30.50 2.73
C ARG A 299 19.21 -31.39 1.59
N LYS A 300 18.27 -31.93 0.81
CA LYS A 300 18.53 -32.81 -0.34
C LYS A 300 17.66 -32.43 -1.52
N ALA A 301 18.20 -32.59 -2.72
CA ALA A 301 17.43 -32.43 -3.95
C ALA A 301 16.27 -33.44 -3.99
N LEU A 302 15.07 -32.98 -4.36
CA LEU A 302 13.92 -33.85 -4.53
C LEU A 302 13.84 -34.44 -5.94
N PRO A 303 13.21 -35.62 -6.12
CA PRO A 303 13.04 -36.24 -7.43
C PRO A 303 12.25 -35.40 -8.43
N ARG A 304 12.55 -35.57 -9.71
CA ARG A 304 12.01 -34.79 -10.85
C ARG A 304 10.49 -34.88 -11.06
N TYR A 305 9.86 -35.96 -10.61
CA TYR A 305 8.43 -36.19 -10.84
C TYR A 305 7.55 -35.52 -9.77
N ILE A 306 8.15 -34.89 -8.77
CA ILE A 306 7.41 -34.21 -7.71
C ILE A 306 6.94 -32.84 -8.22
N GLN A 307 5.63 -32.62 -8.23
CA GLN A 307 4.99 -31.36 -8.63
C GLN A 307 4.10 -30.77 -7.52
N SER A 308 3.96 -31.50 -6.42
CA SER A 308 3.20 -31.10 -5.24
C SER A 308 3.76 -31.76 -4.00
N ILE A 309 3.63 -31.11 -2.85
CA ILE A 309 4.01 -31.66 -1.55
C ILE A 309 2.79 -31.72 -0.64
N LYS A 310 2.68 -32.77 0.18
CA LYS A 310 1.64 -32.85 1.22
C LYS A 310 2.19 -32.20 2.50
N ILE A 311 1.56 -31.11 2.92
CA ILE A 311 1.89 -30.38 4.15
C ILE A 311 0.79 -30.62 5.16
N LYS A 312 1.14 -31.13 6.34
CA LYS A 312 0.24 -31.29 7.47
C LYS A 312 0.34 -30.07 8.37
N LEU A 313 -0.78 -29.42 8.64
CA LEU A 313 -0.92 -28.36 9.64
C LEU A 313 -1.60 -28.94 10.88
N ARG A 314 -0.96 -28.80 12.04
CA ARG A 314 -1.56 -29.14 13.33
C ARG A 314 -2.23 -27.89 13.89
N VAL A 315 -3.54 -27.95 14.07
CA VAL A 315 -4.37 -26.82 14.45
C VAL A 315 -5.11 -27.14 15.75
N LYS A 316 -5.08 -26.20 16.67
CA LYS A 316 -5.83 -26.25 17.92
C LYS A 316 -7.10 -25.43 17.81
N VAL A 317 -8.24 -26.07 18.09
CA VAL A 317 -9.58 -25.45 18.16
C VAL A 317 -10.10 -25.71 19.57
N GLY A 318 -10.28 -24.66 20.36
CA GLY A 318 -10.53 -24.79 21.79
C GLY A 318 -9.44 -25.62 22.50
N SER A 319 -9.83 -26.78 23.05
CA SER A 319 -8.91 -27.74 23.68
C SER A 319 -8.45 -28.87 22.76
N GLU A 320 -9.05 -29.05 21.59
CA GLU A 320 -8.78 -30.16 20.68
C GLU A 320 -7.68 -29.82 19.68
N GLU A 321 -6.84 -30.81 19.34
CA GLU A 321 -5.87 -30.72 18.25
C GLU A 321 -6.35 -31.54 17.05
N ARG A 322 -6.23 -30.97 15.86
CA ARG A 322 -6.69 -31.55 14.60
C ARG A 322 -5.63 -31.36 13.52
N ASP A 323 -5.60 -32.29 12.58
CA ASP A 323 -4.69 -32.24 11.43
C ASP A 323 -5.44 -31.81 10.17
N TYR A 324 -4.89 -30.80 9.48
CA TYR A 324 -5.34 -30.35 8.17
C TYR A 324 -4.23 -30.57 7.15
N PHE A 325 -4.58 -30.82 5.89
CA PHE A 325 -3.60 -31.12 4.84
C PHE A 325 -3.71 -30.16 3.67
N TRP A 326 -2.61 -29.50 3.34
CA TRP A 326 -2.47 -28.62 2.19
C TRP A 326 -1.57 -29.27 1.13
N HIS A 327 -1.91 -29.10 -0.14
CA HIS A 327 -1.22 -29.73 -1.27
C HIS A 327 -0.82 -28.69 -2.32
N PRO A 328 0.12 -27.77 -2.01
CA PRO A 328 0.57 -26.76 -2.96
C PRO A 328 1.15 -27.40 -4.21
N ARG A 329 0.97 -26.74 -5.35
CA ARG A 329 1.57 -27.11 -6.64
C ARG A 329 2.69 -26.15 -7.01
N PHE A 330 3.67 -26.63 -7.76
CA PHE A 330 4.81 -25.85 -8.24
C PHE A 330 5.40 -26.48 -9.52
N LYS A 331 6.17 -25.70 -10.28
CA LYS A 331 6.88 -26.19 -11.47
C LYS A 331 8.29 -26.65 -11.08
N HIS A 332 8.74 -27.74 -11.69
CA HIS A 332 10.09 -28.28 -11.51
C HIS A 332 10.87 -28.20 -12.82
N PHE A 333 11.77 -27.23 -12.92
CA PHE A 333 12.61 -27.01 -14.10
C PHE A 333 13.97 -27.72 -13.98
N GLN A 334 14.53 -28.05 -15.13
CA GLN A 334 15.89 -28.59 -15.25
C GLN A 334 16.83 -27.51 -15.75
N VAL A 335 17.98 -27.43 -15.11
CA VAL A 335 19.04 -26.49 -15.44
C VAL A 335 20.09 -27.15 -16.35
N LYS A 336 20.23 -28.48 -16.24
CA LYS A 336 21.22 -29.27 -17.01
C LYS A 336 20.63 -29.77 -18.34
N GLY A 337 21.00 -29.09 -19.42
CA GLY A 337 20.72 -29.40 -20.82
C GLY A 337 21.14 -28.22 -21.69
N ASN A 338 21.22 -28.38 -23.02
CA ASN A 338 21.38 -27.23 -23.93
C ASN A 338 20.10 -26.37 -24.03
N ASP A 339 19.06 -26.69 -23.23
CA ASP A 339 17.76 -26.06 -23.28
C ASP A 339 17.72 -24.80 -22.40
N GLN A 340 17.09 -23.75 -22.92
CA GLN A 340 16.88 -22.49 -22.21
C GLN A 340 15.98 -22.71 -20.98
N ILE A 341 16.43 -22.23 -19.81
CA ILE A 341 15.62 -22.27 -18.59
C ILE A 341 14.41 -21.36 -18.80
N SER A 342 13.19 -21.86 -18.58
CA SER A 342 11.98 -21.02 -18.63
C SER A 342 11.89 -20.10 -17.41
N PRO A 343 11.17 -18.96 -17.51
CA PRO A 343 10.92 -18.11 -16.35
C PRO A 343 10.32 -18.89 -15.18
N PHE A 344 10.78 -18.61 -13.96
CA PHE A 344 10.40 -19.35 -12.76
C PHE A 344 10.09 -18.42 -11.58
N LYS A 345 9.23 -18.89 -10.67
CA LYS A 345 8.80 -18.14 -9.49
C LYS A 345 9.71 -18.41 -8.29
N ILE A 346 10.20 -17.34 -7.66
CA ILE A 346 10.85 -17.40 -6.35
C ILE A 346 9.92 -16.86 -5.26
N THR A 347 10.11 -17.31 -4.01
CA THR A 347 9.41 -16.76 -2.84
C THR A 347 10.40 -16.29 -1.78
N PHE A 348 10.04 -15.23 -1.08
CA PHE A 348 10.89 -14.60 -0.07
C PHE A 348 10.08 -13.88 1.01
N SER A 349 10.73 -13.61 2.14
CA SER A 349 10.17 -12.75 3.18
C SER A 349 10.30 -11.28 2.78
N SER A 350 9.20 -10.55 2.76
CA SER A 350 9.17 -9.10 2.59
C SER A 350 9.06 -8.45 3.96
N SER A 351 10.07 -7.65 4.35
CA SER A 351 10.14 -7.03 5.67
C SER A 351 10.95 -5.74 5.62
N SER A 352 10.56 -4.77 6.47
CA SER A 352 11.34 -3.53 6.70
C SER A 352 12.62 -3.76 7.52
N SER A 353 12.83 -4.96 8.09
CA SER A 353 14.02 -5.27 8.88
C SER A 353 15.21 -5.66 8.00
N THR A 354 16.35 -5.01 8.23
CA THR A 354 17.63 -5.34 7.58
C THR A 354 18.35 -6.53 8.23
N THR A 355 17.85 -7.04 9.36
CA THR A 355 18.40 -8.25 9.98
C THR A 355 17.60 -9.45 9.52
N PHE A 356 18.22 -10.29 8.70
CA PHE A 356 17.74 -11.63 8.35
C PHE A 356 17.81 -12.55 9.59
N SER A 357 17.02 -12.24 10.62
CA SER A 357 16.82 -13.16 11.72
C SER A 357 15.89 -14.27 11.26
N THR A 358 16.35 -15.50 11.36
CA THR A 358 15.61 -16.71 10.98
C THR A 358 14.45 -17.03 11.94
N SER A 359 14.24 -16.22 12.98
CA SER A 359 13.27 -16.44 14.06
C SER A 359 12.13 -15.41 14.11
N VAL A 360 12.08 -14.46 13.16
CA VAL A 360 11.02 -13.42 13.13
C VAL A 360 9.98 -13.79 12.08
N ILE A 361 8.70 -13.71 12.44
CA ILE A 361 7.61 -13.85 11.46
C ILE A 361 7.66 -12.64 10.53
N PRO A 362 7.76 -12.84 9.20
CA PRO A 362 7.79 -11.73 8.26
C PRO A 362 6.44 -11.04 8.13
N ALA A 363 6.45 -9.78 7.69
CA ALA A 363 5.24 -8.99 7.45
C ALA A 363 4.40 -9.54 6.31
N SER A 364 5.05 -10.07 5.27
CA SER A 364 4.41 -10.87 4.22
C SER A 364 5.41 -11.84 3.60
N ILE A 365 4.88 -12.93 3.04
CA ILE A 365 5.62 -13.75 2.08
C ILE A 365 5.23 -13.25 0.70
N SER A 366 6.22 -12.83 -0.06
CA SER A 366 6.06 -12.32 -1.41
C SER A 366 6.75 -13.23 -2.41
N HIS A 367 6.53 -12.96 -3.68
CA HIS A 367 7.12 -13.70 -4.78
C HIS A 367 7.66 -12.76 -5.88
N ALA A 368 8.50 -13.30 -6.74
CA ALA A 368 8.99 -12.63 -7.93
C ALA A 368 9.17 -13.64 -9.06
N MET A 369 9.01 -13.20 -10.31
CA MET A 369 9.35 -13.99 -11.48
C MET A 369 10.78 -13.66 -11.92
N ILE A 370 11.55 -14.70 -12.20
CA ILE A 370 12.93 -14.57 -12.68
C ILE A 370 12.96 -14.97 -14.15
N VAL A 371 13.49 -14.09 -15.01
CA VAL A 371 13.77 -14.42 -16.41
C VAL A 371 15.28 -14.60 -16.58
N PRO A 372 15.75 -15.82 -16.89
CA PRO A 372 17.16 -16.08 -17.15
C PRO A 372 17.59 -15.49 -18.51
N PRO A 373 18.88 -15.18 -18.69
CA PRO A 373 19.38 -14.74 -19.98
C PRO A 373 19.28 -15.87 -21.04
N PRO A 374 19.26 -15.51 -22.34
CA PRO A 374 18.99 -16.46 -23.42
C PRO A 374 20.10 -17.50 -23.66
N ASP A 375 21.36 -17.22 -23.29
CA ASP A 375 22.50 -18.10 -23.55
C ASP A 375 22.89 -18.93 -22.31
N SER A 376 23.07 -20.25 -22.48
CA SER A 376 23.27 -21.26 -21.41
C SER A 376 24.68 -21.33 -20.81
N ASN A 377 25.61 -20.45 -21.22
CA ASN A 377 26.95 -20.36 -20.62
C ASN A 377 26.94 -19.84 -19.16
N LEU A 378 25.76 -19.61 -18.59
CA LEU A 378 25.43 -19.26 -17.19
C LEU A 378 26.16 -20.10 -16.12
N PHE A 379 26.65 -21.29 -16.47
CA PHE A 379 27.27 -22.25 -15.54
C PHE A 379 28.79 -22.30 -15.62
N HIS A 380 29.43 -21.45 -16.44
CA HIS A 380 30.86 -21.26 -16.33
C HIS A 380 31.15 -20.59 -14.99
N LYS A 381 31.78 -21.32 -14.07
CA LYS A 381 32.35 -20.75 -12.84
C LYS A 381 33.19 -19.54 -13.25
N SER A 382 32.74 -18.35 -12.87
CA SER A 382 33.50 -17.11 -13.05
C SER A 382 34.94 -17.38 -12.61
N THR A 383 35.89 -17.15 -13.51
CA THR A 383 37.32 -17.35 -13.23
C THR A 383 37.88 -16.25 -12.30
N GLY A 384 37.03 -15.51 -11.60
CA GLY A 384 37.38 -14.35 -10.79
C GLY A 384 37.76 -13.10 -11.60
N THR A 385 37.72 -13.19 -12.94
CA THR A 385 38.12 -12.09 -13.86
C THR A 385 36.99 -11.58 -14.77
N ASP A 386 35.87 -12.31 -14.88
CA ASP A 386 34.72 -11.89 -15.68
C ASP A 386 33.83 -10.89 -14.92
N GLN A 387 33.62 -9.72 -15.50
CA GLN A 387 32.76 -8.69 -14.92
C GLN A 387 31.28 -9.07 -15.08
N LEU A 388 30.62 -9.46 -13.98
CA LEU A 388 29.19 -9.78 -13.97
C LEU A 388 28.34 -8.58 -14.42
N ARG A 389 27.38 -8.82 -15.31
CA ARG A 389 26.48 -7.78 -15.81
C ARG A 389 25.43 -7.37 -14.77
N PRO A 390 25.00 -6.10 -14.74
CA PRO A 390 23.91 -5.65 -13.87
C PRO A 390 22.62 -6.44 -14.06
N VAL A 391 21.92 -6.71 -12.96
CA VAL A 391 20.58 -7.35 -13.01
C VAL A 391 19.55 -6.31 -13.45
N LEU A 392 18.63 -6.69 -14.34
CA LEU A 392 17.48 -5.88 -14.73
C LEU A 392 16.37 -6.08 -13.70
N LEU A 393 15.97 -5.01 -13.03
CA LEU A 393 14.84 -5.00 -12.10
C LEU A 393 13.69 -4.26 -12.78
N ILE A 394 12.66 -4.99 -13.20
CA ILE A 394 11.60 -4.43 -14.06
C ILE A 394 10.27 -4.43 -13.30
N LEU A 395 9.68 -3.24 -13.17
CA LEU A 395 8.44 -3.02 -12.43
C LEU A 395 7.23 -3.01 -13.38
N HIS A 396 6.13 -3.64 -12.96
CA HIS A 396 4.93 -3.80 -13.76
C HIS A 396 3.97 -2.58 -13.70
N GLY A 397 3.03 -2.51 -14.64
CA GLY A 397 1.94 -1.52 -14.65
C GLY A 397 0.91 -1.77 -13.55
N ALA A 398 -0.06 -0.87 -13.40
CA ALA A 398 -1.13 -1.04 -12.42
C ALA A 398 -2.09 -2.17 -12.84
N GLY A 399 -2.50 -3.03 -11.90
CA GLY A 399 -3.40 -4.15 -12.15
C GLY A 399 -2.77 -5.33 -12.89
N VAL A 400 -1.44 -5.38 -13.00
CA VAL A 400 -0.72 -6.42 -13.77
C VAL A 400 -0.23 -7.53 -12.84
N ASP A 401 -0.59 -8.78 -13.16
CA ASP A 401 -0.02 -9.97 -12.53
C ASP A 401 1.25 -10.41 -13.27
N ILE A 402 2.37 -10.47 -12.56
CA ILE A 402 3.68 -10.86 -13.13
C ILE A 402 3.79 -12.35 -13.45
N THR A 403 2.90 -13.19 -12.90
CA THR A 403 2.89 -14.64 -13.11
C THR A 403 2.24 -15.04 -14.43
N GLU A 404 1.45 -14.13 -15.02
CA GLU A 404 0.86 -14.31 -16.33
C GLU A 404 1.94 -14.43 -17.42
N PRO A 405 1.88 -15.44 -18.31
CA PRO A 405 2.95 -15.73 -19.28
C PRO A 405 3.35 -14.55 -20.16
N MET A 406 2.42 -13.63 -20.43
CA MET A 406 2.65 -12.43 -21.24
C MET A 406 3.73 -11.53 -20.62
N MET A 407 3.81 -11.44 -19.29
CA MET A 407 4.73 -10.54 -18.60
C MET A 407 6.20 -10.95 -18.76
N PRO A 408 6.61 -12.20 -18.42
CA PRO A 408 7.97 -12.67 -18.70
C PRO A 408 8.36 -12.68 -20.19
N GLN A 409 7.39 -12.66 -21.12
CA GLN A 409 7.63 -12.60 -22.57
C GLN A 409 7.77 -11.16 -23.10
N ALA A 410 7.23 -10.17 -22.39
CA ALA A 410 7.28 -8.77 -22.78
C ALA A 410 8.63 -8.10 -22.46
N VAL A 411 9.39 -8.66 -21.51
CA VAL A 411 10.66 -8.07 -21.04
C VAL A 411 11.82 -8.34 -22.01
N PRO A 412 12.86 -7.49 -22.02
CA PRO A 412 14.01 -7.67 -22.90
C PRO A 412 14.82 -8.91 -22.51
N SER A 413 15.12 -9.75 -23.50
CA SER A 413 16.01 -10.90 -23.37
C SER A 413 17.40 -10.51 -23.89
N ILE A 414 18.34 -10.28 -22.97
CA ILE A 414 19.68 -9.76 -23.29
C ILE A 414 20.72 -10.75 -22.75
N PRO A 415 21.73 -11.16 -23.56
CA PRO A 415 22.81 -12.04 -23.10
C PRO A 415 23.44 -11.52 -21.81
N ASP A 416 23.74 -12.45 -20.90
CA ASP A 416 24.34 -12.23 -19.57
C ASP A 416 23.52 -11.40 -18.55
N HIS A 417 22.36 -10.85 -18.93
CA HIS A 417 21.50 -10.07 -18.03
C HIS A 417 20.34 -10.91 -17.49
N TRP A 418 20.29 -11.05 -16.16
CA TRP A 418 19.14 -11.61 -15.46
C TRP A 418 18.05 -10.57 -15.27
N VAL A 419 16.78 -10.98 -15.32
CA VAL A 419 15.64 -10.12 -15.00
C VAL A 419 14.96 -10.60 -13.72
N VAL A 420 14.65 -9.65 -12.84
CA VAL A 420 13.79 -9.84 -11.67
C VAL A 420 12.52 -9.01 -11.87
N LEU A 421 11.37 -9.68 -11.81
CA LEU A 421 10.03 -9.09 -11.85
C LEU A 421 9.42 -9.23 -10.45
N PRO A 422 9.51 -8.19 -9.59
CA PRO A 422 8.87 -8.20 -8.28
C PRO A 422 7.37 -7.93 -8.39
N THR A 423 6.59 -8.41 -7.42
CA THR A 423 5.16 -8.08 -7.31
C THR A 423 4.90 -6.73 -6.67
N GLY A 424 5.82 -6.20 -5.85
CA GLY A 424 5.51 -5.02 -5.04
C GLY A 424 4.39 -5.29 -4.03
N ARG A 425 4.29 -6.55 -3.55
CA ARG A 425 3.20 -7.14 -2.74
C ARG A 425 1.98 -7.62 -3.52
N ASN A 426 1.51 -6.91 -4.56
CA ASN A 426 0.34 -7.29 -5.35
C ASN A 426 0.27 -6.53 -6.69
N GLU A 427 -0.74 -6.83 -7.50
CA GLU A 427 -0.94 -6.33 -8.86
C GLU A 427 -1.01 -4.79 -8.99
N TRP A 428 -1.31 -4.07 -7.90
CA TRP A 428 -1.34 -2.60 -7.84
C TRP A 428 -0.12 -2.00 -7.11
N GLY A 429 0.48 -2.79 -6.24
CA GLY A 429 1.81 -2.59 -5.68
C GLY A 429 2.00 -1.31 -4.88
N GLU A 430 0.98 -0.77 -4.19
CA GLU A 430 1.06 0.52 -3.46
C GLU A 430 1.70 1.65 -4.29
N ASP A 431 1.46 1.68 -5.61
CA ASP A 431 2.13 2.59 -6.54
C ASP A 431 3.66 2.59 -6.43
N TRP A 432 4.26 1.48 -5.98
CA TRP A 432 5.68 1.28 -5.70
C TRP A 432 6.23 2.06 -4.51
N HIS A 433 5.37 2.63 -3.67
CA HIS A 433 5.75 3.41 -2.50
C HIS A 433 5.93 2.53 -1.25
N GLY A 434 6.56 3.10 -0.23
CA GLY A 434 6.64 2.52 1.12
C GLY A 434 6.97 1.02 1.16
N GLY A 435 5.98 0.21 1.54
CA GLY A 435 6.15 -1.21 1.73
C GLY A 435 6.38 -2.00 0.44
N SER A 436 5.84 -1.53 -0.70
CA SER A 436 6.10 -2.11 -2.01
C SER A 436 7.53 -1.85 -2.48
N MET A 437 8.09 -0.66 -2.24
CA MET A 437 9.51 -0.41 -2.49
C MET A 437 10.41 -1.37 -1.69
N GLN A 438 10.07 -1.65 -0.43
CA GLN A 438 10.82 -2.60 0.39
C GLN A 438 10.74 -4.02 -0.18
N ASP A 439 9.58 -4.43 -0.65
CA ASP A 439 9.35 -5.70 -1.34
C ASP A 439 10.24 -5.87 -2.57
N VAL A 440 10.31 -4.84 -3.41
CA VAL A 440 11.17 -4.82 -4.62
C VAL A 440 12.64 -5.03 -4.27
N TRP A 441 13.15 -4.33 -3.25
CA TRP A 441 14.55 -4.51 -2.82
C TRP A 441 14.77 -5.87 -2.16
N SER A 442 13.79 -6.38 -1.41
CA SER A 442 13.83 -7.74 -0.85
C SER A 442 13.85 -8.81 -1.94
N ALA A 443 13.09 -8.65 -3.02
CA ALA A 443 13.12 -9.55 -4.18
C ALA A 443 14.51 -9.58 -4.83
N ARG A 444 15.10 -8.39 -5.03
CA ARG A 444 16.43 -8.24 -5.64
C ARG A 444 17.54 -8.88 -4.81
N GLU A 445 17.48 -8.72 -3.49
CA GLU A 445 18.43 -9.31 -2.54
C GLU A 445 18.21 -10.83 -2.40
N ALA A 446 16.95 -11.27 -2.32
CA ALA A 446 16.58 -12.67 -2.23
C ALA A 446 17.02 -13.45 -3.47
N PHE A 447 16.84 -12.90 -4.67
CA PHE A 447 17.25 -13.54 -5.91
C PHE A 447 18.75 -13.90 -5.89
N GLY A 448 19.62 -12.93 -5.57
CA GLY A 448 21.07 -13.18 -5.51
C GLY A 448 21.44 -14.27 -4.51
N ARG A 449 20.81 -14.26 -3.33
CA ARG A 449 21.03 -15.25 -2.27
C ARG A 449 20.49 -16.64 -2.61
N ILE A 450 19.32 -16.72 -3.24
CA ILE A 450 18.65 -17.99 -3.59
C ILE A 450 19.41 -18.67 -4.72
N ILE A 451 19.77 -17.93 -5.78
CA ILE A 451 20.42 -18.51 -6.95
C ILE A 451 21.86 -18.97 -6.64
N GLN A 452 22.52 -18.35 -5.66
CA GLN A 452 23.82 -18.80 -5.15
C GLN A 452 23.79 -20.23 -4.58
N LYS A 453 22.65 -20.68 -4.04
CA LYS A 453 22.51 -22.05 -3.50
C LYS A 453 22.69 -23.13 -4.56
N ILE A 454 22.43 -22.79 -5.83
CA ILE A 454 22.63 -23.68 -6.97
C ILE A 454 23.90 -23.35 -7.77
N GLY A 455 24.79 -22.52 -7.20
CA GLY A 455 26.13 -22.25 -7.73
C GLY A 455 26.23 -21.13 -8.78
N ILE A 456 25.19 -20.30 -8.92
CA ILE A 456 25.19 -19.14 -9.82
C ILE A 456 25.49 -17.88 -9.01
N GLU A 457 26.42 -17.05 -9.49
CA GLU A 457 26.69 -15.71 -8.95
C GLU A 457 26.12 -14.64 -9.88
N VAL A 458 25.53 -13.60 -9.32
CA VAL A 458 24.96 -12.46 -10.07
C VAL A 458 25.53 -11.16 -9.54
N SER A 459 25.64 -10.15 -10.39
CA SER A 459 26.13 -8.83 -9.98
C SER A 459 25.27 -8.24 -8.86
N ASN A 460 25.83 -7.34 -8.05
CA ASN A 460 25.06 -6.49 -7.13
C ASN A 460 24.56 -5.20 -7.80
N GLU A 461 25.10 -4.87 -8.98
CA GLU A 461 24.63 -3.73 -9.76
C GLU A 461 23.24 -4.02 -10.33
N THR A 462 22.43 -2.96 -10.45
CA THR A 462 21.04 -3.05 -10.90
C THR A 462 20.74 -1.96 -11.92
N ILE A 463 20.10 -2.33 -13.03
CA ILE A 463 19.42 -1.39 -13.94
C ILE A 463 17.94 -1.46 -13.60
N LEU A 464 17.34 -0.32 -13.29
CA LEU A 464 15.94 -0.25 -12.92
C LEU A 464 15.10 0.14 -14.13
N MET A 465 13.94 -0.47 -14.29
CA MET A 465 13.11 -0.27 -15.46
C MET A 465 11.62 -0.46 -15.16
N GLY A 466 10.75 0.16 -15.97
CA GLY A 466 9.32 -0.11 -15.91
C GLY A 466 8.50 0.68 -16.91
N HIS A 467 7.21 0.33 -17.00
CA HIS A 467 6.21 0.97 -17.87
C HIS A 467 4.99 1.44 -17.07
N SER A 468 4.38 2.58 -17.43
CA SER A 468 3.18 3.12 -16.77
C SER A 468 3.38 3.34 -15.26
N ASN A 469 2.58 2.71 -14.40
CA ASN A 469 2.82 2.68 -12.95
C ASN A 469 4.22 2.15 -12.62
N GLY A 470 4.72 1.14 -13.33
CA GLY A 470 6.08 0.64 -13.18
C GLY A 470 7.14 1.64 -13.66
N GLY A 471 6.83 2.47 -14.66
CA GLY A 471 7.70 3.54 -15.14
C GLY A 471 7.85 4.66 -14.11
N GLN A 472 6.75 5.04 -13.45
CA GLN A 472 6.76 5.92 -12.28
C GLN A 472 7.56 5.28 -11.13
N GLY A 473 7.35 3.98 -10.89
CA GLY A 473 8.04 3.24 -9.83
C GLY A 473 9.55 3.20 -10.07
N ALA A 474 9.95 3.10 -11.34
CA ALA A 474 11.34 3.12 -11.74
C ALA A 474 11.99 4.49 -11.40
N TRP A 475 11.30 5.61 -11.66
CA TRP A 475 11.71 6.92 -11.17
C TRP A 475 11.76 7.00 -9.64
N TYR A 476 10.71 6.49 -8.98
CA TYR A 476 10.57 6.54 -7.52
C TYR A 476 11.72 5.87 -6.80
N LEU A 477 11.97 4.59 -7.13
CA LEU A 477 13.01 3.76 -6.51
C LEU A 477 14.41 4.27 -6.85
N ALA A 478 14.64 4.68 -8.11
CA ALA A 478 15.91 5.25 -8.54
C ALA A 478 16.26 6.50 -7.71
N ALA A 479 15.32 7.45 -7.62
CA ALA A 479 15.57 8.73 -6.97
C ALA A 479 15.74 8.59 -5.46
N ARG A 480 15.14 7.58 -4.84
CA ARG A 480 15.27 7.29 -3.39
C ARG A 480 16.47 6.43 -3.07
N HIS A 481 16.95 5.59 -3.99
CA HIS A 481 18.14 4.75 -3.79
C HIS A 481 19.14 4.87 -4.96
N PRO A 482 19.68 6.08 -5.23
CA PRO A 482 20.57 6.31 -6.37
C PRO A 482 21.88 5.51 -6.28
N ASP A 483 22.31 5.14 -5.08
CA ASP A 483 23.50 4.29 -4.88
C ASP A 483 23.27 2.82 -5.31
N LYS A 484 22.02 2.33 -5.36
CA LYS A 484 21.71 0.94 -5.73
C LYS A 484 21.63 0.70 -7.25
N ILE A 485 21.55 1.75 -8.05
CA ILE A 485 21.36 1.63 -9.51
C ILE A 485 22.58 2.11 -10.31
N VAL A 486 22.72 1.57 -11.52
CA VAL A 486 23.71 2.03 -12.52
C VAL A 486 23.05 2.75 -13.70
N GLY A 487 21.74 2.59 -13.88
CA GLY A 487 20.93 3.38 -14.81
C GLY A 487 19.45 3.05 -14.73
N LEU A 488 18.66 3.81 -15.47
CA LEU A 488 17.20 3.81 -15.43
C LEU A 488 16.61 3.76 -16.85
N VAL A 489 15.59 2.93 -17.07
CA VAL A 489 14.76 2.94 -18.29
C VAL A 489 13.29 3.14 -17.88
N ALA A 490 12.71 4.30 -18.17
CA ALA A 490 11.34 4.62 -17.78
C ALA A 490 10.45 4.85 -19.00
N ALA A 491 9.43 3.99 -19.17
CA ALA A 491 8.45 4.11 -20.24
C ALA A 491 7.10 4.63 -19.71
N SER A 492 6.52 5.65 -20.34
CA SER A 492 5.17 6.19 -20.03
C SER A 492 4.85 6.36 -18.53
N GLY A 493 5.83 6.75 -17.71
CA GLY A 493 5.64 6.92 -16.26
C GLY A 493 5.02 8.28 -15.93
N TRP A 494 3.99 8.30 -15.08
CA TRP A 494 3.43 9.56 -14.57
C TRP A 494 4.39 10.25 -13.59
N LEU A 495 4.24 11.57 -13.42
CA LEU A 495 5.16 12.41 -12.64
C LEU A 495 4.87 12.36 -11.13
N THR A 496 3.60 12.63 -10.78
CA THR A 496 3.05 12.55 -9.44
C THR A 496 1.60 12.06 -9.55
N ILE A 497 1.02 11.49 -8.49
CA ILE A 497 -0.38 11.05 -8.53
C ILE A 497 -1.34 12.25 -8.66
N GLN A 498 -0.96 13.39 -8.10
CA GLN A 498 -1.69 14.65 -8.13
C GLN A 498 -1.69 15.28 -9.51
N ASP A 499 -0.67 15.02 -10.33
CA ASP A 499 -0.65 15.48 -11.71
C ASP A 499 -1.24 14.45 -12.66
N TYR A 500 -1.21 13.15 -12.33
CA TYR A 500 -1.76 12.10 -13.19
C TYR A 500 -3.27 12.30 -13.37
N VAL A 501 -3.98 12.34 -12.24
CA VAL A 501 -5.37 12.78 -12.18
C VAL A 501 -5.44 13.94 -11.20
N PRO A 502 -5.57 15.19 -11.70
CA PRO A 502 -5.57 16.40 -10.89
C PRO A 502 -6.45 16.33 -9.63
N TYR A 503 -5.88 16.75 -8.49
CA TYR A 503 -6.62 16.90 -7.23
C TYR A 503 -7.38 18.24 -7.17
N THR A 504 -7.63 18.87 -8.32
CA THR A 504 -8.32 20.15 -8.44
C THR A 504 -9.79 20.04 -8.06
N GLU A 505 -10.41 18.88 -8.31
CA GLU A 505 -11.84 18.60 -8.09
C GLU A 505 -12.13 18.03 -6.68
N HIS A 506 -11.21 18.19 -5.73
CA HIS A 506 -11.45 17.76 -4.33
C HIS A 506 -12.50 18.65 -3.66
N THR A 507 -13.56 18.05 -3.14
CA THR A 507 -14.61 18.73 -2.34
C THR A 507 -14.02 19.49 -1.15
N SER A 508 -12.97 18.94 -0.54
CA SER A 508 -12.24 19.47 0.61
C SER A 508 -11.74 20.90 0.36
N ARG A 509 -11.39 21.24 -0.88
CA ARG A 509 -10.83 22.55 -1.25
C ARG A 509 -11.83 23.69 -1.10
N HIS A 510 -13.13 23.40 -1.12
CA HIS A 510 -14.16 24.43 -0.93
C HIS A 510 -14.34 24.84 0.53
N TYR A 511 -13.86 24.01 1.47
CA TYR A 511 -14.16 24.18 2.91
C TYR A 511 -12.93 24.23 3.80
N ALA A 512 -11.80 23.68 3.37
CA ALA A 512 -10.58 23.64 4.16
C ALA A 512 -9.88 25.00 4.23
N ASP A 513 -9.34 25.33 5.41
CA ASP A 513 -8.40 26.44 5.55
C ASP A 513 -7.15 26.18 4.67
N PRO A 514 -6.61 27.20 3.97
CA PRO A 514 -5.40 27.02 3.15
C PRO A 514 -4.20 26.45 3.92
N SER A 515 -4.07 26.76 5.22
CA SER A 515 -3.00 26.23 6.07
C SER A 515 -3.19 24.74 6.33
N LEU A 516 -4.43 24.30 6.58
CA LEU A 516 -4.78 22.88 6.66
C LEU A 516 -4.42 22.17 5.36
N MET A 517 -4.84 22.71 4.21
CA MET A 517 -4.51 22.11 2.90
C MET A 517 -3.00 22.03 2.66
N GLY A 518 -2.22 23.00 3.14
CA GLY A 518 -0.75 22.94 3.11
C GLY A 518 -0.18 21.78 3.93
N VAL A 519 -0.70 21.55 5.13
CA VAL A 519 -0.32 20.41 6.00
C VAL A 519 -0.70 19.08 5.35
N LEU A 520 -1.93 18.95 4.86
CA LEU A 520 -2.44 17.74 4.21
C LEU A 520 -1.63 17.41 2.95
N THR A 521 -1.39 18.38 2.07
CA THR A 521 -0.61 18.19 0.84
C THR A 521 0.85 17.80 1.14
N SER A 522 1.42 18.32 2.24
CA SER A 522 2.79 18.00 2.64
C SER A 522 2.99 16.49 2.91
N SER A 523 1.93 15.76 3.29
CA SER A 523 1.99 14.31 3.47
C SER A 523 2.24 13.53 2.17
N LEU A 524 2.05 14.15 1.00
CA LEU A 524 2.34 13.51 -0.28
C LEU A 524 3.78 13.70 -0.73
N SER A 525 4.54 14.61 -0.11
CA SER A 525 5.92 14.93 -0.49
C SER A 525 6.85 13.70 -0.60
N PRO A 526 6.77 12.68 0.28
CA PRO A 526 7.58 11.46 0.14
C PRO A 526 7.35 10.68 -1.16
N TYR A 527 6.20 10.91 -1.82
CA TYR A 527 5.72 10.17 -3.00
C TYR A 527 5.88 10.92 -4.32
N ASN A 528 6.23 12.20 -4.26
CA ASN A 528 6.33 13.06 -5.43
C ASN A 528 7.70 12.91 -6.10
N ASN A 529 7.77 12.37 -7.32
CA ASN A 529 9.07 12.10 -7.97
C ASN A 529 9.79 13.36 -8.43
N ASP A 530 9.05 14.35 -8.91
CA ASP A 530 9.54 15.67 -9.32
C ASP A 530 10.44 16.32 -8.26
N LEU A 531 10.08 16.20 -6.98
CA LEU A 531 10.84 16.73 -5.86
C LEU A 531 12.21 16.05 -5.68
N TYR A 532 12.38 14.80 -6.13
CA TYR A 532 13.56 13.97 -5.89
C TYR A 532 14.51 13.87 -7.08
N LEU A 533 14.18 14.44 -8.24
CA LEU A 533 14.98 14.29 -9.47
C LEU A 533 16.42 14.81 -9.35
N SER A 534 16.69 15.72 -8.41
CA SER A 534 18.05 16.17 -8.10
C SER A 534 18.99 15.01 -7.73
N ASN A 535 18.44 13.94 -7.15
CA ASN A 535 19.18 12.76 -6.70
C ASN A 535 19.75 11.95 -7.87
N LEU A 536 19.20 12.13 -9.07
CA LEU A 536 19.53 11.35 -10.26
C LEU A 536 20.48 12.05 -11.23
N VAL A 537 20.84 13.32 -10.99
CA VAL A 537 21.76 14.06 -11.88
C VAL A 537 23.03 13.25 -12.11
N ASN A 538 23.46 13.06 -13.37
CA ASN A 538 24.62 12.25 -13.78
C ASN A 538 24.47 10.71 -13.70
N ILE A 539 23.28 10.17 -13.38
CA ILE A 539 22.97 8.75 -13.61
C ILE A 539 22.41 8.60 -15.03
N PRO A 540 22.84 7.60 -15.84
CA PRO A 540 22.29 7.36 -17.17
C PRO A 540 20.79 7.02 -17.13
N ILE A 541 19.98 7.69 -17.96
CA ILE A 541 18.54 7.47 -18.02
C ILE A 541 18.08 7.41 -19.48
N LEU A 542 17.25 6.43 -19.81
CA LEU A 542 16.47 6.39 -21.05
C LEU A 542 14.99 6.58 -20.71
N VAL A 543 14.36 7.57 -21.32
CA VAL A 543 12.92 7.84 -21.22
C VAL A 543 12.27 7.49 -22.55
N ILE A 544 11.18 6.73 -22.51
CA ILE A 544 10.44 6.29 -23.70
C ILE A 544 8.98 6.67 -23.53
N HIS A 545 8.35 7.21 -24.58
CA HIS A 545 6.95 7.60 -24.51
C HIS A 545 6.32 7.60 -25.90
N GLY A 546 5.08 7.12 -26.03
CA GLY A 546 4.29 7.33 -27.24
C GLY A 546 3.80 8.78 -27.38
N SER A 547 3.83 9.37 -28.57
CA SER A 547 3.34 10.74 -28.77
C SER A 547 1.83 10.89 -28.56
N ASP A 548 1.10 9.79 -28.72
CA ASP A 548 -0.37 9.72 -28.70
C ASP A 548 -0.86 8.91 -27.49
N ASP A 549 -0.03 8.78 -26.45
CA ASP A 549 -0.39 8.14 -25.18
C ASP A 549 -1.54 8.92 -24.52
N ASP A 550 -2.72 8.31 -24.51
CA ASP A 550 -3.95 8.85 -23.97
C ASP A 550 -4.22 8.37 -22.54
N ASN A 551 -3.40 7.46 -22.00
CA ASN A 551 -3.56 6.96 -20.63
C ASN A 551 -2.59 7.64 -19.67
N VAL A 552 -1.32 7.81 -20.04
CA VAL A 552 -0.37 8.67 -19.32
C VAL A 552 0.18 9.67 -20.33
N PRO A 553 -0.32 10.92 -20.39
CA PRO A 553 0.07 11.80 -21.48
C PRO A 553 1.58 12.12 -21.52
N PRO A 554 2.21 12.30 -22.70
CA PRO A 554 3.65 12.50 -22.86
C PRO A 554 4.19 13.73 -22.12
N ARG A 555 3.32 14.66 -21.72
CA ARG A 555 3.67 15.78 -20.83
C ARG A 555 4.38 15.33 -19.55
N HIS A 556 4.10 14.13 -19.03
CA HIS A 556 4.77 13.63 -17.83
C HIS A 556 6.26 13.38 -18.07
N SER A 557 6.62 12.65 -19.13
CA SER A 557 8.03 12.45 -19.52
C SER A 557 8.71 13.76 -19.90
N ARG A 558 8.03 14.65 -20.63
CA ARG A 558 8.55 15.98 -20.95
C ARG A 558 8.84 16.81 -19.69
N SER A 559 7.99 16.68 -18.66
CA SER A 559 8.20 17.35 -17.35
C SER A 559 9.40 16.77 -16.59
N TYR A 560 9.55 15.44 -16.54
CA TYR A 560 10.74 14.79 -15.99
C TYR A 560 12.02 15.36 -16.62
N LEU A 561 12.05 15.46 -17.96
CA LEU A 561 13.20 16.00 -18.70
C LEU A 561 13.47 17.47 -18.39
N SER A 562 12.43 18.30 -18.36
CA SER A 562 12.55 19.73 -18.07
C SER A 562 13.12 19.98 -16.67
N ILE A 563 12.56 19.31 -15.66
CA ILE A 563 12.99 19.44 -14.26
C ILE A 563 14.40 18.87 -14.08
N PHE A 564 14.68 17.70 -14.65
CA PHE A 564 16.01 17.11 -14.59
C PHE A 564 17.07 18.00 -15.28
N SER A 565 16.78 18.52 -16.47
CA SER A 565 17.66 19.43 -17.20
C SER A 565 17.97 20.69 -16.41
N SER A 566 16.99 21.20 -15.66
CA SER A 566 17.15 22.34 -14.75
C SER A 566 18.11 22.01 -13.59
N TRP A 567 17.96 20.83 -12.97
CA TRP A 567 18.88 20.34 -11.94
C TRP A 567 20.28 20.04 -12.46
N ALA A 568 20.39 19.51 -13.68
CA ALA A 568 21.68 19.23 -14.33
C ALA A 568 22.37 20.50 -14.85
N GLY A 569 21.60 21.50 -15.27
CA GLY A 569 22.11 22.79 -15.78
C GLY A 569 22.58 22.67 -17.21
N LYS A 570 21.91 21.79 -17.96
CA LYS A 570 22.24 21.44 -19.34
C LYS A 570 20.97 21.53 -20.16
N GLN A 571 21.05 22.18 -21.32
CA GLN A 571 19.91 22.38 -22.20
C GLN A 571 19.47 21.09 -22.91
N ASP A 572 20.38 20.14 -23.10
CA ASP A 572 20.17 18.88 -23.80
C ASP A 572 19.82 17.70 -22.88
N GLY A 573 19.48 17.95 -21.60
CA GLY A 573 19.21 16.89 -20.63
C GLY A 573 20.44 16.10 -20.17
N GLY A 574 21.63 16.38 -20.70
CA GLY A 574 22.89 15.76 -20.32
C GLY A 574 22.94 14.25 -20.57
N VAL A 575 22.77 13.46 -19.50
CA VAL A 575 22.87 11.98 -19.53
C VAL A 575 21.52 11.29 -19.76
N VAL A 576 20.45 12.08 -19.94
CA VAL A 576 19.11 11.55 -20.20
C VAL A 576 18.85 11.53 -21.70
N LYS A 577 18.59 10.33 -22.24
CA LYS A 577 18.10 10.15 -23.61
C LYS A 577 16.58 10.10 -23.57
N TYR A 578 15.91 10.89 -24.43
CA TYR A 578 14.46 10.84 -24.60
C TYR A 578 14.11 10.30 -25.98
N LEU A 579 13.28 9.25 -26.00
CA LEU A 579 12.70 8.66 -27.19
C LEU A 579 11.18 8.84 -27.15
N GLU A 580 10.69 9.88 -27.83
CA GLU A 580 9.26 10.03 -28.09
C GLU A 580 8.95 9.36 -29.43
N VAL A 581 8.07 8.35 -29.42
CA VAL A 581 7.75 7.54 -30.60
C VAL A 581 6.45 8.03 -31.21
N GLU A 582 6.54 8.57 -32.43
CA GLU A 582 5.40 9.15 -33.15
C GLU A 582 4.28 8.12 -33.36
N LYS A 583 3.02 8.54 -33.16
CA LYS A 583 1.79 7.74 -33.37
C LYS A 583 1.64 6.50 -32.52
N LYS A 584 2.49 6.32 -31.50
CA LYS A 584 2.33 5.25 -30.51
C LYS A 584 1.49 5.77 -29.35
N GLY A 585 0.54 4.94 -28.91
CA GLY A 585 -0.26 5.16 -27.71
C GLY A 585 0.45 4.66 -26.46
N HIS A 586 -0.33 4.30 -25.43
CA HIS A 586 0.20 3.88 -24.13
C HIS A 586 1.08 2.62 -24.17
N TRP A 587 0.69 1.64 -24.97
CA TRP A 587 1.40 0.35 -25.10
C TRP A 587 1.59 -0.04 -26.56
N TRP A 588 2.72 -0.68 -26.86
CA TRP A 588 2.99 -1.35 -28.13
C TRP A 588 4.04 -2.46 -27.93
N ASP A 589 4.06 -3.45 -28.83
CA ASP A 589 4.71 -4.77 -28.64
C ASP A 589 6.16 -4.75 -28.16
N ASP A 590 6.94 -3.74 -28.54
CA ASP A 590 8.36 -3.63 -28.24
C ASP A 590 8.73 -2.42 -27.38
N VAL A 591 7.79 -1.70 -26.78
CA VAL A 591 8.07 -0.47 -25.98
C VAL A 591 9.23 -0.65 -24.99
N ILE A 592 9.20 -1.74 -24.22
CA ILE A 592 10.21 -2.07 -23.20
C ILE A 592 11.31 -3.01 -23.71
N LYS A 593 11.31 -3.43 -24.98
CA LYS A 593 12.34 -4.32 -25.55
C LYS A 593 12.83 -3.89 -26.93
N SER A 594 12.60 -2.64 -27.29
CA SER A 594 13.02 -2.03 -28.56
C SER A 594 14.53 -2.04 -28.69
N ALA A 595 15.02 -1.90 -29.93
CA ALA A 595 16.46 -1.84 -30.19
C ALA A 595 17.16 -0.75 -29.38
N ASP A 596 16.55 0.45 -29.26
CA ASP A 596 17.07 1.54 -28.43
C ASP A 596 17.20 1.19 -26.95
N VAL A 597 16.24 0.42 -26.38
CA VAL A 597 16.31 -0.06 -25.00
C VAL A 597 17.47 -1.03 -24.83
N VAL A 598 17.54 -2.04 -25.71
CA VAL A 598 18.57 -3.07 -25.65
C VAL A 598 19.95 -2.46 -25.82
N ASP A 599 20.10 -1.53 -26.75
CA ASP A 599 21.37 -0.83 -27.01
C ASP A 599 21.76 0.07 -25.84
N PHE A 600 20.81 0.77 -25.21
CA PHE A 600 21.09 1.55 -24.01
C PHE A 600 21.58 0.66 -22.85
N ILE A 601 20.92 -0.48 -22.61
CA ILE A 601 21.31 -1.42 -21.55
C ILE A 601 22.71 -1.99 -21.80
N LYS A 602 23.01 -2.43 -23.02
CA LYS A 602 24.32 -2.99 -23.39
C LYS A 602 25.46 -1.99 -23.27
N ASN A 603 25.19 -0.72 -23.57
CA ASN A 603 26.19 0.35 -23.62
C ASN A 603 26.18 1.26 -22.39
N ILE A 604 25.54 0.84 -21.29
CA ILE A 604 25.46 1.64 -20.08
C ILE A 604 26.86 1.93 -19.52
N ALA A 605 27.12 3.19 -19.20
CA ALA A 605 28.42 3.59 -18.67
C ALA A 605 28.67 2.98 -17.29
N LYS A 606 29.92 2.62 -17.01
CA LYS A 606 30.33 2.16 -15.67
C LYS A 606 30.04 3.23 -14.63
N LYS A 607 29.54 2.82 -13.46
CA LYS A 607 29.29 3.72 -12.34
C LYS A 607 30.57 4.41 -11.88
N LYS A 608 30.52 5.74 -11.80
CA LYS A 608 31.61 6.58 -11.28
C LYS A 608 31.87 6.29 -9.80
N SER A 609 33.12 6.38 -9.39
CA SER A 609 33.52 6.31 -7.97
C SER A 609 32.85 7.42 -7.14
N TRP A 610 32.81 7.25 -5.82
CA TRP A 610 32.23 8.26 -4.94
C TRP A 610 32.95 9.61 -5.04
N ASP A 611 34.28 9.60 -5.17
CA ASP A 611 35.07 10.82 -5.31
C ASP A 611 34.81 11.55 -6.62
N GLU A 612 34.64 10.82 -7.72
CA GLU A 612 34.26 11.41 -9.02
C GLU A 612 32.85 12.03 -8.94
N GLN A 613 31.89 11.33 -8.35
CA GLN A 613 30.54 11.86 -8.17
C GLN A 613 30.51 13.11 -7.28
N ARG A 614 31.25 13.11 -6.17
CA ARG A 614 31.37 14.27 -5.26
C ARG A 614 32.07 15.45 -5.93
N ARG A 615 33.06 15.21 -6.80
CA ARG A 615 33.73 16.26 -7.58
C ARG A 615 32.79 16.89 -8.61
N GLU A 616 31.95 16.07 -9.23
CA GLU A 616 30.90 16.56 -10.13
C GLU A 616 29.79 17.33 -9.41
N GLY A 617 29.59 17.05 -8.13
CA GLY A 617 28.60 17.72 -7.29
C GLY A 617 27.17 17.30 -7.63
N PHE A 618 26.32 17.32 -6.61
CA PHE A 618 24.90 16.95 -6.73
C PHE A 618 24.10 17.53 -5.56
N THR A 619 22.77 17.43 -5.63
CA THR A 619 21.87 17.77 -4.54
C THR A 619 21.08 16.52 -4.13
N LEU A 620 21.20 16.13 -2.86
CA LEU A 620 20.42 15.05 -2.26
C LEU A 620 19.17 15.62 -1.60
N THR A 621 18.00 15.13 -2.00
CA THR A 621 16.69 15.58 -1.57
C THR A 621 15.92 14.44 -0.93
N THR A 622 15.24 14.71 0.19
CA THR A 622 14.30 13.77 0.80
C THR A 622 13.26 14.49 1.66
N ALA A 623 12.01 14.03 1.62
CA ALA A 623 10.96 14.36 2.59
C ALA A 623 10.83 13.32 3.71
N ASN A 624 11.43 12.13 3.55
CA ASN A 624 11.46 11.08 4.55
C ASN A 624 12.82 10.35 4.52
N PRO A 625 13.76 10.69 5.42
CA PRO A 625 15.10 10.09 5.48
C PRO A 625 15.14 8.57 5.67
N GLN A 626 14.06 7.95 6.15
CA GLN A 626 14.00 6.50 6.37
C GLN A 626 13.60 5.72 5.12
N GLU A 627 12.93 6.37 4.16
CA GLU A 627 12.61 5.82 2.85
C GLU A 627 13.61 6.25 1.77
N SER A 628 14.72 6.89 2.16
CA SER A 628 15.75 7.38 1.23
C SER A 628 17.14 6.86 1.62
N GLY A 629 17.83 6.31 0.63
CA GLY A 629 19.23 5.94 0.69
C GLY A 629 20.18 7.12 0.56
N GLY A 630 21.48 6.81 0.58
CA GLY A 630 22.53 7.79 0.32
C GLY A 630 22.87 7.91 -1.16
N ARG A 631 23.75 8.87 -1.44
CA ARG A 631 24.45 9.01 -2.71
C ARG A 631 25.93 9.29 -2.45
N ALA A 632 26.80 8.52 -3.11
CA ALA A 632 28.25 8.68 -3.00
C ALA A 632 28.73 8.72 -1.54
N GLY A 633 28.20 7.83 -0.69
CA GLY A 633 28.55 7.72 0.72
C GLY A 633 28.07 8.88 1.60
N ILE A 634 27.07 9.66 1.17
CA ILE A 634 26.44 10.72 1.95
C ILE A 634 24.95 10.43 2.04
N ARG A 635 24.36 10.49 3.24
CA ARG A 635 22.93 10.28 3.45
C ARG A 635 22.35 11.32 4.41
N ILE A 636 21.18 11.88 4.09
CA ILE A 636 20.38 12.65 5.05
C ILE A 636 19.72 11.65 5.99
N VAL A 637 19.87 11.81 7.30
CA VAL A 637 19.34 10.85 8.29
C VAL A 637 18.31 11.45 9.23
N GLU A 638 18.26 12.78 9.34
CA GLU A 638 17.29 13.50 10.18
C GLU A 638 17.02 14.90 9.62
N LEU A 639 15.73 15.26 9.53
CA LEU A 639 15.25 16.59 9.16
C LEU A 639 15.09 17.46 10.41
N ASP A 640 15.13 18.78 10.21
CA ASP A 640 14.91 19.76 11.29
C ASP A 640 13.42 19.87 11.62
N ILE A 641 12.57 19.97 10.59
CA ILE A 641 11.11 20.01 10.70
C ILE A 641 10.55 18.85 9.88
N PRO A 642 10.09 17.76 10.52
CA PRO A 642 9.36 16.69 9.85
C PRO A 642 8.11 17.21 9.13
N GLY A 643 7.75 16.57 8.00
CA GLY A 643 6.68 17.04 7.11
C GLY A 643 7.12 18.10 6.10
N ARG A 644 8.34 18.62 6.18
CA ARG A 644 8.95 19.50 5.16
C ARG A 644 10.06 18.79 4.40
N ILE A 645 10.28 19.18 3.15
CA ILE A 645 11.37 18.62 2.34
C ILE A 645 12.74 19.10 2.84
N GLY A 646 13.72 18.18 2.87
CA GLY A 646 15.14 18.47 3.10
C GLY A 646 15.95 18.40 1.81
N ARG A 647 16.93 19.30 1.64
CA ARG A 647 17.87 19.30 0.50
C ARG A 647 19.29 19.59 0.95
N LEU A 648 20.22 18.74 0.53
CA LEU A 648 21.66 18.83 0.79
C LEU A 648 22.42 19.01 -0.53
N ASP A 649 22.96 20.19 -0.74
CA ASP A 649 23.92 20.48 -1.80
C ASP A 649 25.30 19.94 -1.41
N VAL A 650 25.84 19.05 -2.23
CA VAL A 650 27.19 18.48 -2.11
C VAL A 650 28.03 18.99 -3.27
N ASN A 651 28.98 19.89 -3.00
CA ASN A 651 29.81 20.53 -4.03
C ASN A 651 28.99 21.06 -5.22
N ALA A 652 27.75 21.51 -4.96
CA ALA A 652 26.80 21.83 -6.02
C ALA A 652 27.33 22.94 -6.91
N ARG A 653 27.01 22.87 -8.21
CA ARG A 653 27.56 23.76 -9.27
C ARG A 653 27.50 25.25 -8.91
N GLN A 654 26.45 25.67 -8.23
CA GLN A 654 26.14 27.05 -7.87
C GLN A 654 27.06 27.61 -6.78
N TRP A 655 27.86 26.76 -6.14
CA TRP A 655 28.76 27.12 -5.04
C TRP A 655 30.23 26.74 -5.30
N ARG A 656 30.57 26.27 -6.52
CA ARG A 656 31.87 25.68 -6.88
C ARG A 656 33.11 26.57 -6.70
N ASP A 657 32.95 27.87 -6.50
CA ASP A 657 34.07 28.81 -6.37
C ASP A 657 34.69 28.90 -4.96
N SER A 658 34.20 28.14 -3.97
CA SER A 658 34.74 28.17 -2.61
C SER A 658 35.91 27.19 -2.39
N ASN A 659 37.10 27.60 -2.82
CA ASN A 659 38.41 27.09 -2.40
C ASN A 659 38.71 25.58 -2.66
N PRO A 660 39.59 25.25 -3.64
CA PRO A 660 39.99 23.86 -3.94
C PRO A 660 40.70 23.13 -2.78
N ALA A 661 41.04 23.83 -1.68
CA ALA A 661 41.55 23.21 -0.45
C ALA A 661 40.47 22.54 0.43
N LYS A 662 39.17 22.72 0.14
CA LYS A 662 38.07 22.01 0.82
C LYS A 662 37.41 21.00 -0.13
N PRO A 663 37.68 19.69 0.02
CA PRO A 663 37.18 18.67 -0.93
C PRO A 663 35.66 18.42 -0.83
N LEU A 664 35.00 18.93 0.22
CA LEU A 664 33.57 18.73 0.47
C LEU A 664 32.94 20.02 1.03
N ASP A 665 32.18 20.74 0.19
CA ASP A 665 31.26 21.82 0.57
C ASP A 665 29.84 21.25 0.70
N LEU A 666 29.22 21.46 1.86
CA LEU A 666 27.91 20.93 2.23
C LEU A 666 27.01 22.08 2.67
N ARG A 667 25.93 22.32 1.93
CA ARG A 667 24.92 23.34 2.25
C ARG A 667 23.53 22.73 2.17
N GLY A 668 22.55 23.28 2.87
CA GLY A 668 21.21 22.70 2.77
C GLY A 668 20.10 23.42 3.51
N MET A 669 18.88 22.92 3.32
CA MET A 669 17.65 23.37 3.97
C MET A 669 16.99 22.21 4.71
N ASN A 670 16.41 22.50 5.88
CA ASN A 670 15.63 21.55 6.68
C ASN A 670 16.35 20.23 7.03
N ILE A 671 17.66 20.27 7.29
CA ILE A 671 18.44 19.08 7.67
C ILE A 671 19.06 19.30 9.04
N LYS A 672 18.88 18.31 9.91
CA LYS A 672 19.46 18.27 11.25
C LYS A 672 20.71 17.40 11.31
N LYS A 673 20.68 16.20 10.70
CA LYS A 673 21.82 15.27 10.68
C LYS A 673 22.04 14.61 9.32
N ILE A 674 23.31 14.37 9.02
CA ILE A 674 23.76 13.57 7.87
C ILE A 674 24.74 12.49 8.32
N GLU A 675 24.80 11.41 7.53
CA GLU A 675 25.74 10.30 7.67
C GLU A 675 26.73 10.32 6.51
N LEU A 676 28.02 10.24 6.81
CA LEU A 676 29.11 10.04 5.87
C LEU A 676 29.65 8.62 6.03
N ILE A 677 29.83 7.92 4.91
CA ILE A 677 30.40 6.58 4.86
C ILE A 677 31.75 6.64 4.15
N SER A 678 32.77 6.05 4.76
CA SER A 678 34.08 5.86 4.15
C SER A 678 34.04 4.71 3.15
N GLN A 679 34.43 4.97 1.90
CA GLN A 679 34.45 3.92 0.87
C GLN A 679 35.47 2.80 1.20
N ARG A 680 36.55 3.13 1.92
CA ARG A 680 37.64 2.18 2.20
C ARG A 680 37.40 1.35 3.46
N THR A 681 36.92 2.00 4.53
CA THR A 681 36.78 1.38 5.85
C THR A 681 35.33 1.00 6.17
N ASN A 682 34.37 1.50 5.39
CA ASN A 682 32.92 1.43 5.67
C ASN A 682 32.53 2.03 7.03
N GLU A 683 33.43 2.82 7.63
CA GLU A 683 33.17 3.55 8.86
C GLU A 683 32.16 4.66 8.61
N LYS A 684 31.33 4.88 9.62
CA LYS A 684 30.23 5.85 9.59
C LYS A 684 30.55 7.02 10.50
N GLU A 685 30.44 8.22 9.95
CA GLU A 685 30.55 9.47 10.69
C GLU A 685 29.22 10.23 10.62
N ILE A 686 28.75 10.74 11.76
CA ILE A 686 27.52 11.55 11.82
C ILE A 686 27.90 13.02 12.02
N LEU A 687 27.45 13.86 11.08
CA LEU A 687 27.57 15.30 11.17
C LEU A 687 26.22 15.92 11.54
N VAL A 688 26.25 16.89 12.46
CA VAL A 688 25.09 17.65 12.92
C VAL A 688 25.21 19.09 12.44
N ARG A 689 24.11 19.66 11.96
CA ARG A 689 24.10 21.07 11.55
C ARG A 689 24.17 21.99 12.77
N SER A 690 25.11 22.93 12.77
CA SER A 690 25.23 23.96 13.82
C SER A 690 24.09 24.97 13.71
N PRO A 691 23.28 25.17 14.76
CA PRO A 691 22.20 26.16 14.76
C PRO A 691 22.71 27.61 14.70
N ILE A 692 23.94 27.86 15.17
CA ILE A 692 24.47 29.21 15.41
C ILE A 692 25.34 29.70 14.24
N GLN A 693 26.11 28.80 13.62
CA GLN A 693 27.13 29.17 12.62
C GLN A 693 26.80 28.69 11.19
N GLY A 694 25.71 27.94 10.99
CA GLY A 694 25.28 27.47 9.67
C GLY A 694 26.17 26.38 9.03
N GLY A 695 27.23 25.93 9.71
CA GLY A 695 28.15 24.87 9.28
C GLY A 695 27.85 23.49 9.89
N TRP A 696 28.65 22.48 9.51
CA TRP A 696 28.54 21.11 10.02
C TRP A 696 29.59 20.85 11.09
N THR A 697 29.18 20.26 12.22
CA THR A 697 30.08 19.84 13.28
C THR A 697 30.00 18.33 13.45
N GLN A 698 31.16 17.68 13.61
CA GLN A 698 31.19 16.27 13.99
C GLN A 698 30.51 16.12 15.34
N SER A 699 29.67 15.09 15.49
CA SER A 699 29.09 14.79 16.79
C SER A 699 30.18 14.30 17.74
N VAL A 700 30.67 15.18 18.63
CA VAL A 700 31.69 14.87 19.66
C VAL A 700 31.07 14.15 20.88
N MET A 701 29.77 13.87 20.88
CA MET A 701 29.15 13.17 22.01
C MET A 701 29.66 11.72 22.11
N ILE A 702 30.46 11.48 23.16
CA ILE A 702 30.86 10.17 23.67
C ILE A 702 29.64 9.59 24.41
N GLY A 703 28.64 9.16 23.66
CA GLY A 703 27.40 8.54 24.16
C GLY A 703 26.58 8.03 22.98
N PRO A 704 25.71 7.01 23.16
CA PRO A 704 24.88 6.52 22.05
C PRO A 704 24.00 7.68 21.57
N LEU A 705 24.21 8.12 20.32
CA LEU A 705 23.33 9.09 19.67
C LEU A 705 21.91 8.55 19.72
N THR A 706 20.98 9.34 20.28
CA THR A 706 19.54 9.02 20.17
C THR A 706 19.23 8.86 18.68
N PRO A 707 18.75 7.69 18.24
CA PRO A 707 18.44 7.46 16.85
C PRO A 707 17.31 8.42 16.43
N PRO A 708 17.32 8.91 15.18
CA PRO A 708 16.23 9.73 14.66
C PRO A 708 14.89 9.03 14.85
N ARG A 709 13.83 9.79 15.12
CA ARG A 709 12.49 9.22 15.20
C ARG A 709 12.08 8.56 13.89
N THR A 710 11.14 7.62 13.98
CA THR A 710 10.46 7.13 12.78
C THR A 710 9.48 8.17 12.24
N TYR A 711 9.60 8.43 10.95
CA TYR A 711 8.85 9.44 10.21
C TYR A 711 7.53 8.84 9.72
N GLY A 712 6.45 9.61 9.80
CA GLY A 712 5.25 9.36 9.01
C GLY A 712 5.42 9.83 7.56
N PRO A 713 4.34 10.10 6.82
CA PRO A 713 2.93 10.22 7.27
C PRO A 713 2.27 8.91 7.73
N LEU A 714 1.00 8.95 8.14
CA LEU A 714 0.22 7.80 8.66
C LEU A 714 0.36 6.51 7.84
N ILE A 715 0.42 6.56 6.50
CA ILE A 715 0.58 5.38 5.61
C ILE A 715 1.89 4.60 5.86
N ARG A 716 2.90 5.21 6.51
CA ARG A 716 4.13 4.53 6.95
C ARG A 716 3.87 3.36 7.89
N ILE A 717 2.69 3.29 8.52
CA ILE A 717 2.27 2.14 9.33
C ILE A 717 2.31 0.82 8.54
N LEU A 718 2.13 0.86 7.22
CA LEU A 718 2.13 -0.32 6.34
C LEU A 718 3.54 -0.91 6.09
N SER A 719 4.59 -0.19 6.48
CA SER A 719 6.00 -0.64 6.38
C SER A 719 6.46 -1.37 7.65
N THR A 720 5.69 -2.39 8.05
CA THR A 720 5.96 -3.19 9.25
C THR A 720 7.03 -4.27 9.00
N ALA A 721 7.79 -4.63 10.03
CA ALA A 721 8.82 -5.66 9.94
C ALA A 721 8.26 -7.09 10.06
N GLY A 722 7.18 -7.25 10.84
CA GLY A 722 6.46 -8.50 11.04
C GLY A 722 4.95 -8.30 10.96
N PRO A 723 4.15 -9.31 11.35
CA PRO A 723 2.69 -9.20 11.34
C PRO A 723 2.23 -7.97 12.10
N MET A 724 1.35 -7.18 11.50
CA MET A 724 0.83 -5.97 12.14
C MET A 724 -0.02 -6.37 13.35
N ALA A 725 0.34 -5.87 14.54
CA ALA A 725 -0.36 -6.22 15.76
C ALA A 725 -1.48 -5.20 16.04
N ILE A 726 -2.72 -5.68 16.06
CA ILE A 726 -3.90 -4.89 16.38
C ILE A 726 -4.26 -5.10 17.86
N ILE A 727 -3.93 -4.12 18.70
CA ILE A 727 -4.19 -4.17 20.14
C ILE A 727 -5.62 -3.69 20.41
N CYS A 728 -6.48 -4.64 20.76
CA CYS A 728 -7.91 -4.41 20.91
C CYS A 728 -8.48 -5.25 22.07
N PRO A 729 -9.17 -4.64 23.05
CA PRO A 729 -9.86 -5.38 24.11
C PRO A 729 -11.05 -6.17 23.56
N SER A 730 -11.72 -6.95 24.40
CA SER A 730 -12.93 -7.72 24.03
C SER A 730 -14.20 -6.88 23.79
N ASN A 731 -14.08 -5.55 23.70
CA ASN A 731 -15.19 -4.66 23.34
C ASN A 731 -15.65 -4.95 21.89
N LEU A 732 -16.96 -5.21 21.69
CA LEU A 732 -17.51 -5.60 20.40
C LEU A 732 -17.29 -4.56 19.28
N LYS A 733 -17.38 -3.27 19.59
CA LYS A 733 -17.19 -2.18 18.60
C LYS A 733 -15.74 -2.05 18.19
N LEU A 734 -14.80 -2.03 19.15
CA LEU A 734 -13.38 -2.02 18.85
C LEU A 734 -12.96 -3.29 18.08
N ARG A 735 -13.55 -4.45 18.40
CA ARG A 735 -13.32 -5.71 17.68
C ARG A 735 -13.86 -5.66 16.25
N SER A 736 -15.00 -5.00 15.99
CA SER A 736 -15.50 -4.77 14.63
C SER A 736 -14.51 -3.95 13.80
N VAL A 737 -14.00 -2.84 14.36
CA VAL A 737 -12.96 -2.02 13.71
C VAL A 737 -11.69 -2.84 13.44
N ALA A 738 -11.22 -3.61 14.43
CA ALA A 738 -10.04 -4.47 14.27
C ALA A 738 -10.23 -5.48 13.12
N LYS A 739 -11.38 -6.16 13.06
CA LYS A 739 -11.71 -7.12 12.00
C LYS A 739 -11.75 -6.46 10.60
N ARG A 740 -12.25 -5.23 10.51
CA ARG A 740 -12.23 -4.47 9.25
C ARG A 740 -10.81 -4.16 8.80
N ILE A 741 -9.98 -3.62 9.70
CA ILE A 741 -8.58 -3.28 9.42
C ILE A 741 -7.77 -4.52 8.98
N VAL A 742 -7.86 -5.65 9.68
CA VAL A 742 -7.07 -6.85 9.33
C VAL A 742 -7.45 -7.43 7.97
N HIS A 743 -8.72 -7.35 7.59
CA HIS A 743 -9.18 -7.76 6.27
C HIS A 743 -8.61 -6.82 5.21
N ASP A 744 -8.73 -5.50 5.41
CA ASP A 744 -8.27 -4.51 4.45
C ASP A 744 -6.74 -4.59 4.25
N LEU A 745 -5.97 -4.80 5.32
CA LEU A 745 -4.53 -5.03 5.26
C LEU A 745 -4.14 -6.20 4.35
N TYR A 746 -4.90 -7.30 4.39
CA TYR A 746 -4.59 -8.46 3.56
C TYR A 746 -5.05 -8.28 2.11
N VAL A 747 -6.25 -7.72 1.90
CA VAL A 747 -6.80 -7.49 0.55
C VAL A 747 -6.02 -6.41 -0.21
N TYR A 748 -5.64 -5.31 0.44
CA TYR A 748 -4.98 -4.19 -0.24
C TYR A 748 -3.44 -4.28 -0.21
N HIS A 749 -2.85 -4.99 0.76
CA HIS A 749 -1.40 -4.98 0.98
C HIS A 749 -0.74 -6.35 1.17
N ARG A 750 -1.53 -7.45 1.17
CA ARG A 750 -1.05 -8.83 1.45
C ARG A 750 -0.29 -8.95 2.78
N LEU A 751 -0.55 -8.05 3.73
CA LEU A 751 0.12 -8.02 5.02
C LEU A 751 -0.50 -9.04 5.99
N ASP A 752 0.36 -9.74 6.72
CA ASP A 752 -0.07 -10.52 7.88
C ASP A 752 -0.44 -9.58 9.04
N SER A 753 -1.44 -9.98 9.84
CA SER A 753 -1.90 -9.23 11.00
C SER A 753 -2.44 -10.15 12.10
N GLU A 754 -2.24 -9.73 13.36
CA GLU A 754 -2.70 -10.45 14.55
C GLU A 754 -3.54 -9.52 15.43
N ILE A 755 -4.73 -9.97 15.84
CA ILE A 755 -5.53 -9.26 16.85
C ILE A 755 -5.16 -9.77 18.24
N ILE A 756 -4.63 -8.88 19.08
CA ILE A 756 -4.11 -9.18 20.42
C ILE A 756 -4.98 -8.46 21.46
N ASP A 757 -5.35 -9.17 22.52
CA ASP A 757 -6.04 -8.55 23.67
C ASP A 757 -5.13 -7.53 24.38
N ASP A 758 -5.70 -6.46 24.93
CA ASP A 758 -4.92 -5.37 25.51
C ASP A 758 -4.03 -5.82 26.69
N ARG A 759 -4.50 -6.75 27.52
CA ARG A 759 -3.71 -7.35 28.61
C ARG A 759 -2.58 -8.21 28.07
N GLU A 760 -2.86 -9.00 27.04
CA GLU A 760 -1.83 -9.80 26.37
C GLU A 760 -0.77 -8.90 25.73
N GLY A 761 -1.17 -7.81 25.08
CA GLY A 761 -0.26 -6.81 24.53
C GLY A 761 0.67 -6.22 25.59
N LEU A 762 0.13 -5.84 26.75
CA LEU A 762 0.93 -5.36 27.89
C LEU A 762 1.91 -6.42 28.41
N LEU A 763 1.49 -7.68 28.50
CA LEU A 763 2.36 -8.79 28.91
C LEU A 763 3.47 -9.03 27.90
N ARG A 764 3.17 -8.99 26.59
CA ARG A 764 4.18 -9.12 25.53
C ARG A 764 5.17 -7.97 25.58
N VAL A 765 4.72 -6.73 25.81
CA VAL A 765 5.63 -5.58 26.02
C VAL A 765 6.53 -5.80 27.24
N ALA A 766 5.96 -6.17 28.39
CA ALA A 766 6.72 -6.38 29.62
C ALA A 766 7.78 -7.50 29.50
N LYS A 767 7.52 -8.50 28.65
CA LYS A 767 8.44 -9.62 28.37
C LYS A 767 9.39 -9.35 27.19
N GLY A 768 9.31 -8.20 26.52
CA GLY A 768 10.08 -7.92 25.30
C GLY A 768 9.68 -8.76 24.08
N GLN A 769 8.45 -9.29 24.07
CA GLN A 769 7.92 -10.20 23.05
C GLN A 769 7.02 -9.52 22.01
N ILE A 770 6.76 -8.21 22.13
CA ILE A 770 5.95 -7.48 21.15
C ILE A 770 6.68 -7.27 19.80
N GLY A 771 8.01 -7.41 19.78
CA GLY A 771 8.83 -7.36 18.57
C GLY A 771 9.01 -5.96 17.96
N GLU A 772 9.36 -5.95 16.67
CA GLU A 772 9.50 -4.74 15.83
C GLU A 772 8.33 -4.60 14.82
N SER A 773 7.22 -5.29 15.06
CA SER A 773 5.99 -5.09 14.28
C SER A 773 5.40 -3.71 14.57
N ASN A 774 4.80 -3.09 13.55
CA ASN A 774 4.00 -1.91 13.79
C ASN A 774 2.71 -2.28 14.55
N LEU A 775 2.25 -1.37 15.42
CA LEU A 775 1.06 -1.57 16.25
C LEU A 775 -0.07 -0.66 15.78
N VAL A 776 -1.28 -1.19 15.71
CA VAL A 776 -2.52 -0.39 15.65
C VAL A 776 -3.27 -0.62 16.95
N ILE A 777 -3.60 0.45 17.65
CA ILE A 777 -4.15 0.40 19.01
C ILE A 777 -5.49 1.13 18.97
N LEU A 778 -6.55 0.45 19.43
CA LEU A 778 -7.92 0.94 19.28
C LEU A 778 -8.52 1.35 20.63
N GLY A 779 -9.22 2.48 20.65
CA GLY A 779 -10.00 2.98 21.78
C GLY A 779 -9.25 3.94 22.70
N ARG A 780 -9.92 4.35 23.77
CA ARG A 780 -9.41 5.31 24.77
C ARG A 780 -8.81 4.64 26.00
N PRO A 781 -8.12 5.38 26.90
CA PRO A 781 -7.65 4.86 28.19
C PRO A 781 -8.72 4.19 29.07
N ASP A 782 -9.97 4.63 29.01
CA ASP A 782 -11.09 4.03 29.75
C ASP A 782 -11.64 2.75 29.12
N GLU A 783 -11.27 2.46 27.87
CA GLU A 783 -11.75 1.29 27.11
C GLU A 783 -10.65 0.24 26.91
N ASN A 784 -9.38 0.67 26.85
CA ASN A 784 -8.22 -0.15 26.51
C ASN A 784 -7.05 0.11 27.49
N LEU A 785 -6.66 -0.93 28.22
CA LEU A 785 -5.59 -0.88 29.23
C LEU A 785 -4.22 -0.56 28.63
N PHE A 786 -3.97 -1.00 27.40
CA PHE A 786 -2.74 -0.68 26.68
C PHE A 786 -2.66 0.81 26.37
N VAL A 787 -3.75 1.41 25.92
CA VAL A 787 -3.82 2.87 25.65
C VAL A 787 -3.60 3.66 26.93
N ASN A 788 -4.23 3.26 28.03
CA ASN A 788 -4.04 3.89 29.34
C ASN A 788 -2.57 3.89 29.77
N TRP A 789 -1.89 2.75 29.63
CA TRP A 789 -0.46 2.64 29.91
C TRP A 789 0.39 3.48 28.94
N MET A 790 0.10 3.43 27.64
CA MET A 790 0.87 4.13 26.61
C MET A 790 0.79 5.65 26.76
N ILE A 791 -0.42 6.21 26.91
CA ILE A 791 -0.64 7.65 27.03
C ILE A 791 -0.02 8.22 28.31
N LYS A 792 -0.04 7.47 29.43
CA LYS A 792 0.60 7.88 30.69
C LYS A 792 2.12 8.05 30.60
N GLN A 793 2.77 7.53 29.57
CA GLN A 793 4.20 7.76 29.34
C GLN A 793 4.50 9.19 28.86
N GLY A 794 3.51 9.93 28.39
CA GLY A 794 3.68 11.33 27.97
C GLY A 794 4.65 11.52 26.80
N LYS A 795 4.77 10.52 25.91
CA LYS A 795 5.70 10.55 24.76
C LYS A 795 5.21 11.40 23.58
N THR A 796 3.92 11.73 23.56
CA THR A 796 3.29 12.65 22.62
C THR A 796 2.43 13.61 23.42
N PRO A 797 2.12 14.82 22.90
CA PRO A 797 1.30 15.79 23.60
C PRO A 797 -0.21 15.46 23.51
N LEU A 798 -0.58 14.18 23.43
CA LEU A 798 -1.98 13.72 23.40
C LEU A 798 -2.43 13.28 24.80
N LYS A 799 -3.57 13.78 25.26
CA LYS A 799 -4.17 13.41 26.56
C LYS A 799 -5.67 13.15 26.43
N PHE A 800 -6.18 12.32 27.33
CA PHE A 800 -7.61 12.04 27.49
C PHE A 800 -8.00 12.29 28.95
N PRO A 801 -8.28 13.55 29.35
CA PRO A 801 -8.51 13.89 30.75
C PRO A 801 -9.78 13.25 31.31
N THR A 802 -10.82 13.13 30.48
CA THR A 802 -12.12 12.58 30.83
C THR A 802 -12.70 11.81 29.65
N LYS A 803 -13.81 11.11 29.88
CA LYS A 803 -14.61 10.53 28.79
C LYS A 803 -15.12 11.64 27.86
N GLY A 804 -15.04 11.41 26.55
CA GLY A 804 -15.55 12.36 25.54
C GLY A 804 -14.72 13.63 25.34
N VAL A 805 -13.53 13.75 25.96
CA VAL A 805 -12.64 14.91 25.78
C VAL A 805 -11.23 14.43 25.46
N MET A 806 -10.61 15.01 24.45
CA MET A 806 -9.19 14.81 24.15
C MET A 806 -8.47 16.16 24.13
N LEU A 807 -7.17 16.16 24.44
CA LEU A 807 -6.29 17.31 24.27
C LEU A 807 -5.12 16.96 23.38
N VAL A 808 -4.81 17.83 22.43
CA VAL A 808 -3.54 17.82 21.68
C VAL A 808 -2.79 19.09 22.03
N GLU A 809 -1.61 18.94 22.63
CA GLU A 809 -0.88 20.03 23.30
C GLU A 809 -1.76 20.66 24.41
N ASP A 810 -2.22 21.88 24.21
CA ASP A 810 -3.11 22.64 25.09
C ASP A 810 -4.53 22.81 24.49
N LYS A 811 -4.78 22.24 23.30
CA LYS A 811 -6.03 22.39 22.55
C LYS A 811 -7.04 21.34 22.94
N VAL A 812 -8.22 21.76 23.36
CA VAL A 812 -9.29 20.88 23.86
C VAL A 812 -10.27 20.54 22.74
N VAL A 813 -10.54 19.25 22.54
CA VAL A 813 -11.56 18.75 21.62
C VAL A 813 -12.58 17.93 22.40
N TYR A 814 -13.79 18.48 22.50
CA TYR A 814 -14.92 17.90 23.25
C TYR A 814 -16.15 17.66 22.37
N ASP A 815 -16.02 17.89 21.06
CA ASP A 815 -17.09 17.72 20.09
C ASP A 815 -17.59 16.27 20.07
N ARG A 816 -18.92 16.12 20.04
CA ARG A 816 -19.58 14.84 19.80
C ARG A 816 -19.24 14.37 18.38
N GLY A 817 -18.94 13.09 18.21
CA GLY A 817 -18.49 12.54 16.93
C GLY A 817 -17.06 12.90 16.55
N ALA A 818 -16.27 13.57 17.42
CA ALA A 818 -14.85 13.78 17.15
C ALA A 818 -14.06 12.49 17.36
N GLY A 819 -13.15 12.19 16.45
CA GLY A 819 -12.21 11.08 16.56
C GLY A 819 -10.81 11.47 16.11
N ILE A 820 -9.81 10.78 16.63
CA ILE A 820 -8.40 11.00 16.32
C ILE A 820 -7.78 9.71 15.77
N ILE A 821 -6.99 9.88 14.72
CA ILE A 821 -6.02 8.91 14.23
C ILE A 821 -4.63 9.54 14.33
N THR A 822 -3.67 8.87 14.97
CA THR A 822 -2.33 9.44 15.16
C THR A 822 -1.24 8.39 15.20
N LEU A 823 -0.09 8.69 14.61
CA LEU A 823 1.15 7.98 14.89
C LEU A 823 1.64 8.29 16.31
N HIS A 824 2.36 7.33 16.89
CA HIS A 824 2.95 7.39 18.23
C HIS A 824 4.27 6.59 18.24
N PRO A 825 5.25 6.94 19.09
CA PRO A 825 6.44 6.12 19.30
C PRO A 825 6.08 4.69 19.67
N HIS A 826 6.71 3.72 19.01
CA HIS A 826 6.55 2.33 19.39
C HIS A 826 7.13 2.08 20.80
N PRO A 827 6.45 1.28 21.65
CA PRO A 827 6.80 1.17 23.07
C PRO A 827 8.20 0.60 23.33
N THR A 828 8.68 -0.29 22.47
CA THR A 828 9.91 -1.08 22.68
C THR A 828 10.94 -1.01 21.54
N SER A 829 10.62 -0.36 20.42
CA SER A 829 11.51 -0.33 19.25
C SER A 829 11.48 1.06 18.62
N VAL A 830 12.65 1.63 18.35
CA VAL A 830 12.76 2.94 17.68
C VAL A 830 12.53 2.86 16.18
N LYS A 831 12.56 1.64 15.59
CA LYS A 831 12.41 1.41 14.14
C LYS A 831 10.97 1.15 13.72
N ALA A 832 10.09 0.86 14.67
CA ALA A 832 8.68 0.58 14.45
C ALA A 832 7.80 1.77 14.85
N LEU A 833 6.56 1.75 14.39
CA LEU A 833 5.53 2.76 14.68
C LEU A 833 4.37 2.14 15.47
N SER A 834 3.74 2.96 16.29
CA SER A 834 2.39 2.69 16.79
C SER A 834 1.41 3.68 16.16
N MET A 835 0.18 3.26 15.96
CA MET A 835 -0.95 4.10 15.56
C MET A 835 -2.05 3.96 16.60
N LEU A 836 -2.59 5.07 17.07
CA LEU A 836 -3.77 5.12 17.92
C LEU A 836 -4.97 5.59 17.10
N ILE A 837 -6.09 4.87 17.22
CA ILE A 837 -7.40 5.26 16.70
C ILE A 837 -8.36 5.32 17.86
N ALA A 838 -8.93 6.49 18.15
CA ALA A 838 -9.84 6.70 19.27
C ALA A 838 -10.94 7.70 18.93
N GLY A 839 -12.14 7.48 19.46
CA GLY A 839 -13.27 8.42 19.39
C GLY A 839 -13.49 9.16 20.71
N ASN A 840 -14.17 10.29 20.69
CA ASN A 840 -14.87 10.81 21.87
C ASN A 840 -16.16 10.02 22.17
N ASP A 841 -16.72 9.40 21.12
CA ASP A 841 -17.84 8.47 21.14
C ASP A 841 -17.71 7.47 19.97
N ASP A 842 -18.72 6.60 19.82
CA ASP A 842 -18.74 5.57 18.77
C ASP A 842 -18.70 6.17 17.35
N LEU A 843 -19.34 7.31 17.12
CA LEU A 843 -19.31 7.99 15.82
C LEU A 843 -17.90 8.49 15.52
N GLY A 844 -17.24 9.12 16.49
CA GLY A 844 -15.85 9.56 16.35
C GLY A 844 -14.90 8.40 16.06
N LEU A 845 -15.11 7.25 16.70
CA LEU A 845 -14.34 6.04 16.43
C LEU A 845 -14.50 5.57 14.97
N GLU A 846 -15.74 5.49 14.46
CA GLU A 846 -16.00 5.10 13.07
C GLU A 846 -15.38 6.07 12.07
N LEU A 847 -15.53 7.38 12.31
CA LEU A 847 -14.95 8.41 11.44
C LEU A 847 -13.42 8.35 11.43
N ALA A 848 -12.78 8.16 12.58
CA ALA A 848 -11.31 8.04 12.66
C ALA A 848 -10.80 6.72 12.06
N ALA A 849 -11.51 5.62 12.29
CA ALA A 849 -11.16 4.31 11.73
C ALA A 849 -11.19 4.31 10.20
N ARG A 850 -12.12 5.06 9.60
CA ARG A 850 -12.20 5.25 8.14
C ARG A 850 -10.99 5.91 7.51
N LEU A 851 -10.22 6.68 8.31
CA LEU A 851 -8.97 7.29 7.86
C LEU A 851 -7.78 6.31 7.89
N PHE A 852 -7.97 5.05 8.29
CA PHE A 852 -6.90 4.06 8.23
C PHE A 852 -6.37 3.93 6.79
N PRO A 853 -5.04 4.05 6.57
CA PRO A 853 -4.51 4.18 5.23
C PRO A 853 -4.50 2.81 4.52
N ILE A 854 -5.45 2.63 3.59
CA ILE A 854 -5.54 1.45 2.71
C ILE A 854 -5.21 1.77 1.24
N ARG A 855 -5.02 3.05 0.91
CA ARG A 855 -4.70 3.53 -0.43
C ARG A 855 -3.62 4.61 -0.42
N THR A 856 -2.81 4.63 -1.46
CA THR A 856 -1.83 5.68 -1.75
C THR A 856 -2.50 6.96 -2.25
N GLY A 857 -1.80 8.10 -2.10
CA GLY A 857 -2.29 9.41 -2.54
C GLY A 857 -3.30 10.07 -1.59
N VAL A 858 -3.68 9.41 -0.50
CA VAL A 858 -4.55 10.01 0.52
C VAL A 858 -3.74 10.98 1.38
N MET A 859 -4.20 12.24 1.47
CA MET A 859 -3.52 13.33 2.17
C MET A 859 -3.71 13.26 3.69
N LEU A 860 -3.00 12.36 4.36
CA LEU A 860 -3.03 12.20 5.83
C LEU A 860 -1.63 12.39 6.42
N PRO A 861 -1.39 13.38 7.30
CA PRO A 861 -0.08 13.63 7.93
C PRO A 861 0.18 12.65 9.09
N ASP A 862 0.94 12.99 10.13
CA ASP A 862 1.18 12.06 11.26
C ASP A 862 -0.05 11.86 12.15
N TRP A 863 -0.93 12.87 12.23
CA TRP A 863 -2.16 12.83 13.00
C TRP A 863 -3.28 13.66 12.38
N ALA A 864 -4.52 13.25 12.57
CA ALA A 864 -5.71 13.98 12.15
C ALA A 864 -6.85 13.77 13.15
N ILE A 865 -7.62 14.83 13.39
CA ILE A 865 -8.83 14.84 14.20
C ILE A 865 -10.00 15.13 13.26
N VAL A 866 -10.86 14.14 13.08
CA VAL A 866 -12.04 14.19 12.23
C VAL A 866 -13.29 14.44 13.09
N GLY A 867 -14.26 15.15 12.54
CA GLY A 867 -15.56 15.34 13.17
C GLY A 867 -16.72 15.14 12.18
N PRO A 868 -17.98 15.24 12.63
CA PRO A 868 -19.15 14.99 11.78
C PRO A 868 -19.21 15.85 10.52
N GLN A 869 -18.63 17.06 10.53
CA GLN A 869 -18.62 17.94 9.37
C GLN A 869 -17.82 17.37 8.18
N ALA A 870 -16.86 16.48 8.42
CA ALA A 870 -16.10 15.84 7.34
C ALA A 870 -17.01 15.01 6.41
N ARG A 871 -18.16 14.53 6.91
CA ARG A 871 -19.12 13.76 6.10
C ARG A 871 -19.55 14.48 4.82
N TRP A 872 -19.59 15.81 4.79
CA TRP A 872 -19.91 16.58 3.58
C TRP A 872 -18.85 17.60 3.18
N LYS A 873 -17.95 18.00 4.10
CA LYS A 873 -16.83 18.91 3.80
C LYS A 873 -15.53 18.22 3.38
N GLY A 874 -15.49 16.89 3.37
CA GLY A 874 -14.24 16.15 3.21
C GLY A 874 -13.22 16.51 4.29
N ALA A 875 -11.96 16.64 3.93
CA ALA A 875 -10.90 17.04 4.85
C ALA A 875 -11.07 18.47 5.37
N GLY A 876 -11.84 19.32 4.69
CA GLY A 876 -12.21 20.64 5.19
C GLY A 876 -13.13 20.63 6.42
N GLY A 877 -13.63 19.45 6.82
CA GLY A 877 -14.35 19.24 8.07
C GLY A 877 -13.48 18.69 9.21
N PHE A 878 -12.16 18.63 9.04
CA PHE A 878 -11.25 18.22 10.12
C PHE A 878 -11.17 19.30 11.20
N ILE A 879 -11.09 18.86 12.47
CA ILE A 879 -10.90 19.72 13.64
C ILE A 879 -9.42 20.10 13.77
N GLY A 880 -8.51 19.21 13.34
CA GLY A 880 -7.08 19.46 13.33
C GLY A 880 -6.31 18.39 12.57
N ALA A 881 -5.11 18.72 12.09
CA ALA A 881 -4.19 17.77 11.49
C ALA A 881 -2.75 18.28 11.56
N GLY A 882 -1.76 17.38 11.58
CA GLY A 882 -0.36 17.82 11.65
C GLY A 882 0.69 16.73 11.62
N PHE A 883 1.94 17.17 11.68
CA PHE A 883 3.13 16.35 11.90
C PHE A 883 3.64 16.55 13.32
N TRP A 884 4.17 15.48 13.92
CA TRP A 884 4.94 15.64 15.16
C TRP A 884 6.33 16.21 14.85
N ASN A 885 6.92 16.94 15.79
CA ASN A 885 8.30 17.40 15.65
C ASN A 885 9.27 16.20 15.69
N ASP A 886 10.56 16.48 15.56
CA ASP A 886 11.66 15.51 15.58
C ASP A 886 11.77 14.69 16.88
N GLU A 887 11.15 15.17 17.97
CA GLU A 887 11.09 14.53 19.29
C GLU A 887 9.67 14.03 19.68
N TRP A 888 8.76 13.89 18.71
CA TRP A 888 7.35 13.48 18.93
C TRP A 888 6.47 14.48 19.70
N GLY A 889 6.96 15.70 19.90
CA GLY A 889 6.21 16.84 20.44
C GLY A 889 5.40 17.59 19.38
N TRP A 890 4.71 18.65 19.81
CA TRP A 890 3.95 19.54 18.93
C TRP A 890 4.86 20.28 17.93
N SER A 891 4.47 20.30 16.65
CA SER A 891 5.15 21.07 15.61
C SER A 891 4.36 22.33 15.26
N SER A 892 4.77 23.49 15.80
CA SER A 892 4.13 24.78 15.45
C SER A 892 4.20 25.09 13.95
N ALA A 893 5.20 24.54 13.26
CA ALA A 893 5.47 24.76 11.85
C ALA A 893 4.63 23.89 10.91
N MET A 894 4.07 22.77 11.41
CA MET A 894 3.44 21.71 10.61
C MET A 894 2.19 21.12 11.29
N SER A 895 1.53 21.89 12.16
CA SER A 895 0.27 21.53 12.80
C SER A 895 -0.78 22.62 12.60
N TRP A 896 -2.02 22.20 12.37
CA TRP A 896 -3.19 23.07 12.22
C TRP A 896 -4.34 22.58 13.10
N MET A 897 -5.09 23.50 13.69
CA MET A 897 -6.31 23.28 14.47
C MET A 897 -7.31 24.39 14.10
N ASP A 898 -8.59 24.06 13.96
CA ASP A 898 -9.66 25.04 13.67
C ASP A 898 -9.79 26.08 14.82
N ARG A 899 -9.54 25.66 16.07
CA ARG A 899 -9.69 26.47 17.30
C ARG A 899 -8.62 26.15 18.33
#